data_AF-A0A524E8X2-F1
#
_entry.id   AF-A0A524E8X2-F1
#
_cell.length_a   1.000
_cell.length_b   1.000
_cell.length_c   1.000
_cell.angle_alpha   90.00
_cell.angle_beta   90.00
_cell.angle_gamma   90.00
#
_symmetry.space_group_name_H-M   'P 1'
#
loop_
_entity.id
_entity.type
_entity.pdbx_description
1 polymer ?
#
loop_
_entity_poly.entity_id
_entity_poly.type
_entity_poly.pdbx_seq_one_letter_code
_entity_poly.pdbx_strand_id
1 'polypeptide(L)'
;MDGGEQMTEPAAAGREMAPKRRRMMDMIMVLGGLKEESAIPLSRVNEELELLKEQVAPLTEEIFAFPMKYFDEFLEAVEKASLLEGVSDRGILKEAIDNLEEAVEKGDIESLQGLLDLLRTRLDSLTKKPGQEDEGEEVDLKEVLAPLPALVDQISVIIGKYEENAAEDAKTAEQDLKDLQQGMEEGKDLLKEDPDEALARLQKLGTKTRYGNFLRTAAQVKRAKREERVDEERFDYLLRHNIMVELYRGVVYFVLTHMGSKTVVELADLTGIEADVLQRSIVSMIQRADIEMVGLDENAPVFARVFDTVPETTMVMKRTVQQLRAVSRSVEGKNRELIASSLQQLEESLERLQKLGQYDETELAEVLGQTREIADNATEGILTKSSDAEAEDLRLLVSAGLEAFARFRLKIALEKGPNLVEGTNVYGEKLDPKKYEQIMDSYLNNELERGTMLILIRDLGAMSAETLAEKTGIPQDRVFRHLLRMKRDELLTLAGEEHGYVLYDVPRTPTKAEVTVRTASDQAALLVTAKNEIETILQDLKPEDIGNLANSLETFSKARDKMEKIEIGGTVVAESLLDTVEDKVKSAVVMAYRTRAKIPSTRPKVTIEDLLDVDVPSVLEEYRSQMGYAPILGFGTVKWEQSKCLGCKSCEIACPEDAITLKPVIDVPSFFEFSDEALEKLPVNRGLFYRTVRGLASQKPTEKVVLNEDKPGFGTVEVDLWLCVACRTCVRRCPGPDDGALELELKWSLPEVVKQIKAGVL
;
A
#
# COMPACT_ATOMS: atom_id res chain seq x y z
N MET A 1 0.06 -87.24 13.21
CA MET A 1 -0.99 -86.90 14.17
C MET A 1 -0.38 -86.02 15.24
N ASP A 2 -0.53 -84.71 15.28
CA ASP A 2 -0.94 -83.67 14.34
C ASP A 2 -0.72 -82.36 15.13
N GLY A 3 -0.26 -81.32 14.44
CA GLY A 3 -0.51 -79.91 14.80
C GLY A 3 0.21 -79.33 16.01
N GLY A 4 1.15 -78.42 15.75
CA GLY A 4 1.68 -77.48 16.74
C GLY A 4 2.53 -76.44 16.03
N GLU A 5 1.86 -75.39 15.57
CA GLU A 5 2.25 -74.43 14.55
C GLU A 5 3.63 -73.80 14.73
N GLN A 6 4.26 -73.56 13.56
CA GLN A 6 5.30 -72.57 13.37
C GLN A 6 4.93 -71.29 14.13
N MET A 7 5.86 -70.80 14.97
CA MET A 7 5.82 -69.41 15.42
C MET A 7 5.98 -68.54 14.19
N THR A 8 4.85 -68.18 13.59
CA THR A 8 4.74 -67.06 12.70
C THR A 8 5.27 -65.85 13.45
N GLU A 9 6.25 -65.18 12.85
CA GLU A 9 6.57 -63.80 13.15
C GLU A 9 5.24 -63.05 13.34
N PRO A 10 5.05 -62.27 14.42
CA PRO A 10 3.86 -61.47 14.52
C PRO A 10 3.86 -60.54 13.31
N ALA A 11 2.92 -60.80 12.41
CA ALA A 11 2.58 -59.93 11.30
C ALA A 11 2.61 -58.51 11.85
N ALA A 12 3.40 -57.63 11.23
CA ALA A 12 3.47 -56.22 11.55
C ALA A 12 2.06 -55.63 11.37
N ALA A 13 1.24 -55.74 12.42
CA ALA A 13 -0.03 -55.07 12.54
C ALA A 13 0.28 -53.59 12.34
N GLY A 14 -0.27 -53.03 11.26
CA GLY A 14 -0.01 -51.65 10.84
C GLY A 14 -0.16 -50.72 12.03
N ARG A 15 0.98 -50.26 12.55
CA ARG A 15 1.01 -49.30 13.65
C ARG A 15 0.57 -47.97 13.05
N GLU A 16 -0.63 -47.55 13.42
CA GLU A 16 -1.26 -46.36 12.88
C GLU A 16 -0.42 -45.12 13.20
N MET A 17 -0.12 -44.31 12.18
CA MET A 17 0.74 -43.13 12.34
C MET A 17 0.13 -42.16 13.34
N ALA A 18 0.95 -41.61 14.25
CA ALA A 18 0.52 -40.58 15.19
C ALA A 18 -0.19 -39.42 14.44
N PRO A 19 -1.40 -38.97 14.87
CA PRO A 19 -2.22 -38.02 14.12
C PRO A 19 -1.52 -36.70 13.76
N LYS A 20 -0.58 -36.25 14.60
CA LYS A 20 0.22 -35.05 14.36
C LYS A 20 1.16 -35.22 13.17
N ARG A 21 1.77 -36.39 13.03
CA ARG A 21 2.67 -36.71 11.91
C ARG A 21 1.89 -36.90 10.61
N ARG A 22 0.69 -37.47 10.69
CA ARG A 22 -0.20 -37.63 9.52
C ARG A 22 -0.57 -36.29 8.89
N ARG A 23 -1.02 -35.33 9.70
CA ARG A 23 -1.32 -33.96 9.23
C ARG A 23 -0.12 -33.26 8.62
N MET A 24 1.07 -33.52 9.16
CA MET A 24 2.31 -32.95 8.66
C MET A 24 2.73 -33.58 7.32
N MET A 25 2.55 -34.89 7.15
CA MET A 25 2.73 -35.55 5.86
C MET A 25 1.75 -35.07 4.81
N ASP A 26 0.48 -34.90 5.18
CA ASP A 26 -0.53 -34.36 4.27
C ASP A 26 -0.12 -32.97 3.77
N MET A 27 0.42 -32.12 4.66
CA MET A 27 0.93 -30.79 4.29
C MET A 27 2.11 -30.86 3.31
N ILE A 28 3.03 -31.81 3.51
CA ILE A 28 4.22 -31.97 2.65
C ILE A 28 3.86 -32.58 1.30
N MET A 29 2.91 -33.52 1.27
CA MET A 29 2.36 -34.06 0.02
C MET A 29 1.67 -32.96 -0.81
N VAL A 30 1.00 -32.02 -0.14
CA VAL A 30 0.38 -30.85 -0.78
C VAL A 30 1.44 -29.85 -1.28
N LEU A 31 2.50 -29.60 -0.51
CA LEU A 31 3.56 -28.63 -0.85
C LEU A 31 4.60 -29.17 -1.85
N GLY A 32 4.88 -30.47 -1.84
CA GLY A 32 5.98 -31.08 -2.58
C GLY A 32 5.62 -31.60 -3.99
N GLY A 33 4.34 -31.71 -4.35
CA GLY A 33 3.93 -32.13 -5.70
C GLY A 33 4.46 -33.50 -6.14
N LEU A 34 4.81 -34.39 -5.22
CA LEU A 34 5.43 -35.70 -5.49
C LEU A 34 4.41 -36.77 -5.91
N LYS A 35 3.68 -36.55 -7.01
CA LYS A 35 3.03 -37.65 -7.74
C LYS A 35 3.94 -38.07 -8.90
N GLU A 36 4.35 -39.34 -8.93
CA GLU A 36 5.00 -39.92 -10.12
C GLU A 36 3.99 -39.89 -11.29
N GLU A 37 4.13 -38.91 -12.19
CA GLU A 37 3.43 -38.93 -13.48
C GLU A 37 4.20 -39.82 -14.46
N SER A 38 3.49 -40.76 -15.09
CA SER A 38 4.04 -41.65 -16.11
C SER A 38 4.59 -40.81 -17.28
N ALA A 39 5.82 -41.11 -17.71
CA ALA A 39 6.43 -40.41 -18.83
C ALA A 39 5.57 -40.60 -20.10
N ILE A 40 4.98 -39.52 -20.59
CA ILE A 40 4.23 -39.52 -21.85
C ILE A 40 5.23 -39.80 -22.99
N PRO A 41 4.93 -40.72 -23.93
CA PRO A 41 5.79 -40.96 -25.08
C PRO A 41 5.99 -39.68 -25.92
N LEU A 42 7.23 -39.41 -26.35
CA LEU A 42 7.57 -38.26 -27.21
C LEU A 42 6.69 -38.17 -28.48
N SER A 43 6.24 -39.31 -29.03
CA SER A 43 5.32 -39.34 -30.17
C SER A 43 3.98 -38.65 -29.87
N ARG A 44 3.42 -38.88 -28.67
CA ARG A 44 2.15 -38.29 -28.25
C ARG A 44 2.30 -36.80 -27.91
N VAL A 45 3.47 -36.40 -27.44
CA VAL A 45 3.81 -34.97 -27.24
C VAL A 45 3.85 -34.26 -28.59
N ASN A 46 4.53 -34.84 -29.59
CA ASN A 46 4.60 -34.27 -30.94
C ASN A 46 3.22 -34.22 -31.63
N GLU A 47 2.38 -35.25 -31.46
CA GLU A 47 1.00 -35.24 -31.97
C GLU A 47 0.15 -34.11 -31.37
N GLU A 48 0.24 -33.86 -30.06
CA GLU A 48 -0.49 -32.77 -29.40
C GLU A 48 0.07 -31.38 -29.76
N LEU A 49 1.37 -31.27 -30.07
CA LEU A 49 1.99 -30.04 -30.56
C LEU A 49 1.53 -29.70 -31.99
N GLU A 50 1.53 -30.68 -32.91
CA GLU A 50 1.03 -30.48 -34.28
C GLU A 50 -0.46 -30.12 -34.26
N LEU A 51 -1.25 -30.79 -33.43
CA LEU A 51 -2.67 -30.47 -33.27
C LEU A 51 -2.90 -29.06 -32.71
N LEU A 52 -2.06 -28.60 -31.78
CA LEU A 52 -2.11 -27.21 -31.30
C LEU A 52 -1.78 -26.23 -32.43
N LYS A 53 -0.75 -26.51 -33.23
CA LYS A 53 -0.36 -25.67 -34.37
C LYS A 53 -1.48 -25.58 -35.41
N GLU A 54 -2.10 -26.71 -35.78
CA GLU A 54 -3.24 -26.74 -36.69
C GLU A 54 -4.47 -25.98 -36.17
N GLN A 55 -4.71 -26.00 -34.86
CA GLN A 55 -5.85 -25.31 -34.24
C GLN A 55 -5.64 -23.81 -34.04
N VAL A 56 -4.41 -23.39 -33.75
CA VAL A 56 -4.07 -21.98 -33.50
C VAL A 56 -3.81 -21.22 -34.80
N ALA A 57 -3.26 -21.85 -35.84
CA ALA A 57 -2.99 -21.22 -37.14
C ALA A 57 -4.19 -20.48 -37.79
N PRO A 58 -5.43 -20.99 -37.80
CA PRO A 58 -6.55 -20.25 -38.37
C PRO A 58 -6.98 -19.04 -37.52
N LEU A 59 -6.58 -18.98 -36.26
CA LEU A 59 -6.89 -17.85 -35.36
C LEU A 59 -5.81 -16.76 -35.43
N THR A 60 -4.57 -17.13 -35.78
CA THR A 60 -3.43 -16.20 -35.75
C THR A 60 -3.51 -15.09 -36.78
N GLU A 61 -4.11 -15.33 -37.95
CA GLU A 61 -4.23 -14.30 -38.99
C GLU A 61 -4.99 -13.08 -38.47
N GLU A 62 -6.09 -13.31 -37.76
CA GLU A 62 -6.90 -12.22 -37.21
C GLU A 62 -6.31 -11.62 -35.93
N ILE A 63 -5.67 -12.43 -35.09
CA ILE A 63 -4.93 -11.95 -33.91
C ILE A 63 -3.77 -11.06 -34.33
N PHE A 64 -3.05 -11.40 -35.42
CA PHE A 64 -1.92 -10.60 -35.91
C PHE A 64 -2.36 -9.35 -36.68
N ALA A 65 -3.54 -9.37 -37.30
CA ALA A 65 -4.13 -8.19 -37.94
C ALA A 65 -4.73 -7.19 -36.94
N PHE A 66 -5.04 -7.64 -35.72
CA PHE A 66 -5.68 -6.81 -34.69
C PHE A 66 -4.90 -5.53 -34.33
N PRO A 67 -3.60 -5.57 -34.01
CA PRO A 67 -2.87 -4.36 -33.62
C PRO A 67 -2.92 -3.30 -34.71
N MET A 68 -2.65 -3.69 -35.97
CA MET A 68 -2.67 -2.77 -37.10
C MET A 68 -4.05 -2.10 -37.24
N LYS A 69 -5.13 -2.88 -37.34
CA LYS A 69 -6.49 -2.35 -37.52
C LYS A 69 -6.93 -1.46 -36.35
N TYR A 70 -6.56 -1.83 -35.12
CA TYR A 70 -6.89 -1.04 -33.93
C TYR A 70 -6.18 0.31 -33.96
N PHE A 71 -4.87 0.32 -34.26
CA PHE A 71 -4.10 1.56 -34.29
C PHE A 71 -4.45 2.46 -35.47
N ASP A 72 -4.94 1.92 -36.58
CA ASP A 72 -5.50 2.71 -37.69
C ASP A 72 -6.74 3.49 -37.22
N GLU A 73 -7.73 2.81 -36.60
CA GLU A 73 -8.93 3.46 -36.06
C GLU A 73 -8.61 4.40 -34.88
N PHE A 74 -7.62 4.05 -34.05
CA PHE A 74 -7.16 4.88 -32.96
C PHE A 74 -6.51 6.18 -33.46
N LEU A 75 -5.66 6.11 -34.49
CA LEU A 75 -5.04 7.29 -35.08
C LEU A 75 -6.10 8.25 -35.64
N GLU A 76 -7.07 7.73 -36.41
CA GLU A 76 -8.19 8.54 -36.91
C GLU A 76 -8.99 9.21 -35.77
N ALA A 77 -9.23 8.48 -34.69
CA ALA A 77 -9.95 9.01 -33.52
C ALA A 77 -9.14 10.10 -32.79
N VAL A 78 -7.83 9.90 -32.63
CA VAL A 78 -6.90 10.86 -32.02
C VAL A 78 -6.85 12.16 -32.81
N GLU A 79 -6.73 12.08 -34.14
CA GLU A 79 -6.71 13.24 -35.03
C GLU A 79 -8.04 13.99 -35.01
N LYS A 80 -9.16 13.27 -35.14
CA LYS A 80 -10.50 13.88 -35.18
C LYS A 80 -10.89 14.57 -33.87
N ALA A 81 -10.46 14.03 -32.74
CA ALA A 81 -10.80 14.55 -31.42
C ALA A 81 -9.78 15.57 -30.89
N SER A 82 -8.72 15.89 -31.65
CA SER A 82 -7.59 16.69 -31.18
C SER A 82 -7.06 16.24 -29.80
N LEU A 83 -7.02 14.92 -29.55
CA LEU A 83 -6.77 14.37 -28.20
C LEU A 83 -5.45 14.87 -27.60
N LEU A 84 -4.43 15.08 -28.45
CA LEU A 84 -3.10 15.50 -28.04
C LEU A 84 -3.03 16.93 -27.51
N GLU A 85 -4.02 17.78 -27.80
CA GLU A 85 -4.12 19.11 -27.18
C GLU A 85 -4.32 19.02 -25.66
N GLY A 86 -4.99 17.96 -25.19
CA GLY A 86 -5.20 17.67 -23.77
C GLY A 86 -4.02 17.01 -23.05
N VAL A 87 -2.91 16.76 -23.78
CA VAL A 87 -1.67 16.24 -23.22
C VAL A 87 -0.72 17.41 -22.95
N SER A 88 -0.40 17.62 -21.67
CA SER A 88 0.42 18.72 -21.19
C SER A 88 1.74 18.25 -20.59
N ASP A 89 1.78 17.01 -20.11
CA ASP A 89 2.95 16.44 -19.46
C ASP A 89 4.00 15.98 -20.49
N ARG A 90 5.18 16.61 -20.43
CA ARG A 90 6.32 16.28 -21.31
C ARG A 90 6.95 14.92 -20.99
N GLY A 91 6.88 14.46 -19.74
CA GLY A 91 7.39 13.16 -19.32
C GLY A 91 6.56 12.02 -19.90
N ILE A 92 5.24 12.12 -19.80
CA ILE A 92 4.30 11.15 -20.41
C ILE A 92 4.47 11.12 -21.93
N LEU A 93 4.65 12.28 -22.57
CA LEU A 93 4.93 12.34 -24.01
C LEU A 93 6.23 11.62 -24.38
N LYS A 94 7.32 11.83 -23.62
CA LYS A 94 8.59 11.14 -23.85
C LYS A 94 8.47 9.63 -23.67
N GLU A 95 7.87 9.18 -22.56
CA GLU A 95 7.64 7.76 -22.30
C GLU A 95 6.79 7.11 -23.42
N ALA A 96 5.72 7.80 -23.86
CA ALA A 96 4.89 7.31 -24.96
C ALA A 96 5.65 7.26 -26.29
N ILE A 97 6.50 8.26 -26.56
CA ILE A 97 7.38 8.29 -27.73
C ILE A 97 8.36 7.12 -27.69
N ASP A 98 9.07 6.92 -26.57
CA ASP A 98 10.06 5.84 -26.41
C ASP A 98 9.40 4.46 -26.63
N ASN A 99 8.21 4.23 -26.06
CA ASN A 99 7.45 2.98 -26.23
C ASN A 99 6.99 2.78 -27.69
N LEU A 100 6.60 3.84 -28.38
CA LEU A 100 6.21 3.77 -29.79
C LEU A 100 7.40 3.61 -30.72
N GLU A 101 8.55 4.22 -30.42
CA GLU A 101 9.80 4.01 -31.15
C GLU A 101 10.22 2.54 -31.07
N GLU A 102 10.20 1.93 -29.88
CA GLU A 102 10.47 0.51 -29.71
C GLU A 102 9.47 -0.36 -30.50
N ALA A 103 8.19 0.01 -30.51
CA ALA A 103 7.16 -0.71 -31.25
C ALA A 103 7.35 -0.62 -32.77
N VAL A 104 7.71 0.56 -33.29
CA VAL A 104 7.98 0.79 -34.72
C VAL A 104 9.27 0.10 -35.16
N GLU A 105 10.31 0.08 -34.33
CA GLU A 105 11.56 -0.64 -34.65
C GLU A 105 11.33 -2.15 -34.78
N LYS A 106 10.41 -2.70 -34.00
CA LYS A 106 10.11 -4.14 -33.95
C LYS A 106 8.96 -4.57 -34.86
N GLY A 107 8.19 -3.64 -35.43
CA GLY A 107 6.96 -3.94 -36.16
C GLY A 107 6.66 -2.96 -37.28
N ASP A 108 6.12 -3.47 -38.37
CA ASP A 108 5.76 -2.69 -39.56
C ASP A 108 4.28 -2.26 -39.49
N ILE A 109 3.97 -1.26 -38.68
CA ILE A 109 2.61 -0.69 -38.53
C ILE A 109 2.66 0.81 -38.81
N GLU A 110 2.18 1.23 -40.00
CA GLU A 110 2.21 2.64 -40.44
C GLU A 110 1.46 3.58 -39.49
N SER A 111 0.36 3.15 -38.88
CA SER A 111 -0.40 3.98 -37.93
C SER A 111 0.35 4.28 -36.63
N LEU A 112 1.27 3.41 -36.20
CA LEU A 112 2.16 3.70 -35.06
C LEU A 112 3.16 4.80 -35.40
N GLN A 113 3.66 4.81 -36.64
CA GLN A 113 4.53 5.89 -37.13
C GLN A 113 3.76 7.23 -37.19
N GLY A 114 2.51 7.21 -37.68
CA GLY A 114 1.65 8.39 -37.67
C GLY A 114 1.40 8.95 -36.26
N LEU A 115 1.11 8.07 -35.30
CA LEU A 115 0.92 8.47 -33.90
C LEU A 115 2.22 9.03 -33.29
N LEU A 116 3.36 8.40 -33.57
CA LEU A 116 4.69 8.85 -33.13
C LEU A 116 5.00 10.26 -33.64
N ASP A 117 4.73 10.54 -34.92
CA ASP A 117 4.97 11.85 -35.54
C ASP A 117 4.06 12.93 -34.92
N LEU A 118 2.81 12.60 -34.61
CA LEU A 118 1.90 13.51 -33.89
C LEU A 118 2.39 13.81 -32.46
N LEU A 119 2.86 12.80 -31.73
CA LEU A 119 3.40 12.98 -30.37
C LEU A 119 4.69 13.80 -30.37
N ARG A 120 5.58 13.57 -31.34
CA ARG A 120 6.79 14.39 -31.54
C ARG A 120 6.42 15.83 -31.87
N THR A 121 5.46 16.04 -32.76
CA THR A 121 4.95 17.40 -33.08
C THR A 121 4.39 18.09 -31.85
N ARG A 122 3.65 17.36 -31.01
CA ARG A 122 3.13 17.91 -29.74
C ARG A 122 4.26 18.23 -28.77
N LEU A 123 5.23 17.34 -28.59
CA LEU A 123 6.40 17.58 -27.75
C LEU A 123 7.21 18.79 -28.25
N ASP A 124 7.37 18.94 -29.56
CA ASP A 124 8.01 20.09 -30.20
C ASP A 124 7.22 21.38 -29.95
N SER A 125 5.89 21.35 -30.07
CA SER A 125 5.03 22.51 -29.76
C SER A 125 5.16 22.94 -28.29
N LEU A 126 5.36 21.98 -27.38
CA LEU A 126 5.55 22.25 -25.96
C LEU A 126 6.99 22.67 -25.64
N THR A 127 7.99 22.35 -26.47
CA THR A 127 9.41 22.65 -26.23
C THR A 127 9.91 23.87 -27.00
N LYS A 128 9.22 24.30 -28.05
CA LYS A 128 9.49 25.59 -28.72
C LYS A 128 9.25 26.74 -27.75
N LYS A 129 10.26 27.60 -27.60
CA LYS A 129 10.17 28.87 -26.86
C LYS A 129 9.02 29.72 -27.41
N PRO A 130 8.21 30.39 -26.57
CA PRO A 130 7.31 31.43 -27.04
C PRO A 130 8.17 32.60 -27.52
N GLY A 131 8.45 32.63 -28.81
CA GLY A 131 9.45 33.54 -29.36
C GLY A 131 9.65 33.33 -30.85
N GLN A 132 8.56 33.28 -31.61
CA GLN A 132 8.44 33.71 -33.01
C GLN A 132 7.02 33.38 -33.50
N GLU A 133 6.29 34.43 -33.89
CA GLU A 133 4.83 34.53 -34.15
C GLU A 133 4.03 34.68 -32.83
N ASP A 134 3.50 35.82 -32.41
CA ASP A 134 3.20 37.12 -33.03
C ASP A 134 3.98 38.27 -32.39
N GLU A 135 4.11 39.41 -33.10
CA GLU A 135 4.25 40.70 -32.43
C GLU A 135 3.00 40.89 -31.55
N GLY A 136 3.09 40.45 -30.29
CA GLY A 136 2.01 40.62 -29.33
C GLY A 136 1.64 42.10 -29.25
N GLU A 137 0.41 42.43 -29.61
CA GLU A 137 -0.18 43.73 -29.36
C GLU A 137 0.11 44.12 -27.90
N GLU A 138 0.59 45.34 -27.70
CA GLU A 138 0.87 45.86 -26.37
C GLU A 138 -0.43 45.78 -25.54
N VAL A 139 -0.53 44.80 -24.63
CA VAL A 139 -1.74 44.56 -23.84
C VAL A 139 -2.11 45.83 -23.07
N ASP A 140 -3.20 46.49 -23.47
CA ASP A 140 -3.68 47.68 -22.76
C ASP A 140 -4.30 47.25 -21.42
N LEU A 141 -3.49 47.33 -20.37
CA LEU A 141 -3.89 47.07 -18.99
C LEU A 141 -5.16 47.82 -18.58
N LYS A 142 -5.47 48.96 -19.21
CA LYS A 142 -6.69 49.71 -18.91
C LYS A 142 -7.94 49.01 -19.43
N GLU A 143 -7.89 48.41 -20.63
CA GLU A 143 -9.01 47.67 -21.19
C GLU A 143 -9.22 46.34 -20.46
N VAL A 144 -8.13 45.67 -20.10
CA VAL A 144 -8.16 44.40 -19.34
C VAL A 144 -8.77 44.58 -17.95
N LEU A 145 -8.43 45.67 -17.25
CA LEU A 145 -8.91 45.91 -15.88
C LEU A 145 -10.29 46.57 -15.79
N ALA A 146 -10.81 47.12 -16.89
CA ALA A 146 -12.09 47.84 -16.90
C ALA A 146 -13.30 47.04 -16.39
N PRO A 147 -13.45 45.73 -16.66
CA PRO A 147 -14.59 44.93 -16.19
C PRO A 147 -14.50 44.54 -14.71
N LEU A 148 -13.32 44.65 -14.09
CA LEU A 148 -13.04 44.12 -12.74
C LEU A 148 -14.04 44.63 -11.68
N PRO A 149 -14.36 45.93 -11.55
CA PRO A 149 -15.27 46.41 -10.51
C PRO A 149 -16.67 45.81 -10.63
N ALA A 150 -17.20 45.68 -11.84
CA ALA A 150 -18.53 45.13 -12.07
C ALA A 150 -18.62 43.63 -11.71
N LEU A 151 -17.54 42.88 -11.94
CA LEU A 151 -17.46 41.47 -11.55
C LEU A 151 -17.36 41.31 -10.02
N VAL A 152 -16.61 42.19 -9.36
CA VAL A 152 -16.52 42.19 -7.88
C VAL A 152 -17.87 42.50 -7.24
N ASP A 153 -18.63 43.45 -7.79
CA ASP A 153 -19.99 43.73 -7.34
C ASP A 153 -20.91 42.52 -7.51
N GLN A 154 -20.82 41.82 -8.65
CA GLN A 154 -21.59 40.59 -8.89
C GLN A 154 -21.23 39.46 -7.91
N ILE A 155 -19.94 39.26 -7.62
CA ILE A 155 -19.46 38.30 -6.61
C ILE A 155 -20.10 38.61 -5.25
N SER A 156 -20.09 39.88 -4.83
CA SER A 156 -20.67 40.28 -3.54
C SER A 156 -22.18 40.02 -3.46
N VAL A 157 -22.92 40.23 -4.57
CA VAL A 157 -24.36 39.93 -4.66
C VAL A 157 -24.63 38.43 -4.56
N ILE A 158 -23.86 37.60 -5.26
CA ILE A 158 -24.01 36.13 -5.22
C ILE A 158 -23.73 35.60 -3.80
N ILE A 159 -22.67 36.10 -3.15
CA ILE A 159 -22.36 35.74 -1.75
C ILE A 159 -23.51 36.14 -0.81
N GLY A 160 -24.13 37.31 -1.04
CA GLY A 160 -25.31 37.74 -0.28
C GLY A 160 -26.46 36.72 -0.36
N LYS A 161 -26.73 36.15 -1.55
CA LYS A 161 -27.74 35.09 -1.68
C LYS A 161 -27.37 33.82 -0.91
N TYR A 162 -26.09 33.45 -0.90
CA TYR A 162 -25.63 32.29 -0.12
C TYR A 162 -25.81 32.50 1.38
N GLU A 163 -25.54 33.71 1.88
CA GLU A 163 -25.80 34.08 3.27
C GLU A 163 -27.30 34.05 3.61
N GLU A 164 -28.17 34.52 2.70
CA GLU A 164 -29.62 34.46 2.87
C GLU A 164 -30.14 33.01 2.92
N ASN A 165 -29.68 32.16 2.01
CA ASN A 165 -30.03 30.73 1.99
C ASN A 165 -29.54 30.02 3.27
N ALA A 166 -28.30 30.28 3.68
CA ALA A 166 -27.75 29.71 4.91
C ALA A 166 -28.52 30.18 6.16
N ALA A 167 -29.01 31.42 6.17
CA ALA A 167 -29.85 31.95 7.25
C ALA A 167 -31.26 31.32 7.26
N GLU A 168 -31.81 30.96 6.11
CA GLU A 168 -33.09 30.22 6.00
C GLU A 168 -32.95 28.77 6.47
N ASP A 169 -31.86 28.10 6.09
CA ASP A 169 -31.53 26.75 6.57
C ASP A 169 -31.31 26.73 8.09
N ALA A 170 -30.61 27.74 8.63
CA ALA A 170 -30.40 27.91 10.06
C ALA A 170 -31.73 28.03 10.83
N LYS A 171 -32.73 28.77 10.30
CA LYS A 171 -34.06 28.88 10.91
C LYS A 171 -34.79 27.54 10.96
N THR A 172 -34.62 26.70 9.94
CA THR A 172 -35.20 25.35 9.93
C THR A 172 -34.52 24.47 10.99
N ALA A 173 -33.21 24.60 11.14
CA ALA A 173 -32.41 23.86 12.12
C ALA A 173 -32.65 24.30 13.59
N GLU A 174 -33.11 25.53 13.84
CA GLU A 174 -33.46 26.00 15.19
C GLU A 174 -34.55 25.15 15.85
N GLN A 175 -35.52 24.66 15.07
CA GLN A 175 -36.58 23.81 15.62
C GLN A 175 -36.03 22.43 16.03
N ASP A 176 -35.14 21.86 15.21
CA ASP A 176 -34.46 20.60 15.53
C ASP A 176 -33.51 20.75 16.73
N LEU A 177 -32.89 21.92 16.90
CA LEU A 177 -32.07 22.23 18.06
C LEU A 177 -32.91 22.29 19.35
N LYS A 178 -34.11 22.89 19.32
CA LYS A 178 -35.03 22.91 20.46
C LYS A 178 -35.47 21.50 20.86
N ASP A 179 -35.77 20.64 19.88
CA ASP A 179 -36.07 19.24 20.13
C ASP A 179 -34.89 18.49 20.76
N LEU A 180 -33.65 18.78 20.32
CA LEU A 180 -32.43 18.21 20.88
C LEU A 180 -32.23 18.65 22.33
N GLN A 181 -32.44 19.93 22.64
CA GLN A 181 -32.36 20.48 24.00
C GLN A 181 -33.37 19.83 24.93
N GLN A 182 -34.63 19.76 24.52
CA GLN A 182 -35.68 19.14 25.32
C GLN A 182 -35.36 17.66 25.58
N GLY A 183 -35.01 16.92 24.53
CA GLY A 183 -34.67 15.50 24.68
C GLY A 183 -33.43 15.27 25.57
N MET A 184 -32.45 16.17 25.52
CA MET A 184 -31.27 16.11 26.38
C MET A 184 -31.63 16.31 27.84
N GLU A 185 -32.51 17.27 28.16
CA GLU A 185 -32.91 17.53 29.54
C GLU A 185 -33.72 16.35 30.10
N GLU A 186 -34.67 15.83 29.32
CA GLU A 186 -35.41 14.60 29.68
C GLU A 186 -34.47 13.40 29.86
N GLY A 187 -33.42 13.29 29.02
CA GLY A 187 -32.41 12.25 29.14
C GLY A 187 -31.54 12.41 30.40
N LYS A 188 -31.20 13.64 30.79
CA LYS A 188 -30.46 13.93 32.03
C LYS A 188 -31.27 13.60 33.27
N ASP A 189 -32.56 13.90 33.28
CA ASP A 189 -33.45 13.57 34.40
C ASP A 189 -33.49 12.05 34.64
N LEU A 190 -33.57 11.27 33.56
CA LEU A 190 -33.57 9.81 33.61
C LEU A 190 -32.24 9.19 34.07
N LEU A 191 -31.10 9.88 33.97
CA LEU A 191 -29.78 9.33 34.36
C LEU A 191 -29.72 8.86 35.82
N LYS A 192 -30.58 9.40 36.70
CA LYS A 192 -30.65 9.01 38.12
C LYS A 192 -31.72 7.97 38.42
N GLU A 193 -32.76 7.89 37.59
CA GLU A 193 -33.96 7.09 37.83
C GLU A 193 -33.92 5.76 37.06
N ASP A 194 -33.55 5.81 35.78
CA ASP A 194 -33.44 4.65 34.88
C ASP A 194 -32.28 4.87 33.89
N PRO A 195 -31.05 4.45 34.24
CA PRO A 195 -29.88 4.60 33.40
C PRO A 195 -29.97 3.90 32.04
N ASP A 196 -30.74 2.80 31.92
CA ASP A 196 -30.91 2.06 30.67
C ASP A 196 -31.84 2.81 29.71
N GLU A 197 -32.96 3.33 30.22
CA GLU A 197 -33.86 4.17 29.42
C GLU A 197 -33.21 5.50 29.06
N ALA A 198 -32.41 6.08 29.97
CA ALA A 198 -31.60 7.26 29.69
C ALA A 198 -30.66 7.02 28.48
N LEU A 199 -29.91 5.91 28.48
CA LEU A 199 -29.02 5.57 27.36
C LEU A 199 -29.79 5.38 26.05
N ALA A 200 -30.95 4.72 26.08
CA ALA A 200 -31.78 4.52 24.90
C ALA A 200 -32.28 5.85 24.31
N ARG A 201 -32.72 6.77 25.18
CA ARG A 201 -33.19 8.11 24.78
C ARG A 201 -32.05 8.96 24.23
N LEU A 202 -30.90 9.01 24.91
CA LEU A 202 -29.73 9.75 24.44
C LEU A 202 -29.21 9.19 23.11
N GLN A 203 -29.23 7.87 22.90
CA GLN A 203 -28.85 7.25 21.62
C GLN A 203 -29.77 7.71 20.47
N LYS A 204 -31.07 7.86 20.73
CA LYS A 204 -32.03 8.38 19.74
C LYS A 204 -31.72 9.83 19.37
N LEU A 205 -31.32 10.67 20.33
CA LEU A 205 -30.88 12.05 20.06
C LEU A 205 -29.59 12.10 19.24
N GLY A 206 -28.65 11.19 19.49
CA GLY A 206 -27.44 11.06 18.69
C GLY A 206 -27.69 10.93 17.20
N THR A 207 -28.75 10.23 16.80
CA THR A 207 -29.09 10.07 15.37
C THR A 207 -29.50 11.38 14.70
N LYS A 208 -30.11 12.32 15.45
CA LYS A 208 -30.43 13.66 14.98
C LYS A 208 -29.17 14.52 14.76
N THR A 209 -28.16 14.39 15.65
CA THR A 209 -26.88 15.12 15.51
C THR A 209 -25.97 14.57 14.39
N ARG A 210 -26.23 13.35 13.91
CA ARG A 210 -25.38 12.61 12.94
C ARG A 210 -23.90 12.50 13.33
N TYR A 211 -23.55 12.73 14.59
CA TYR A 211 -22.16 12.68 15.06
C TYR A 211 -21.74 11.23 15.34
N GLY A 212 -20.92 10.67 14.43
CA GLY A 212 -20.56 9.24 14.44
C GLY A 212 -19.82 8.77 15.70
N ASN A 213 -19.00 9.63 16.31
CA ASN A 213 -18.26 9.30 17.53
C ASN A 213 -19.18 9.07 18.73
N PHE A 214 -20.25 9.88 18.85
CA PHE A 214 -21.27 9.68 19.87
C PHE A 214 -22.00 8.35 19.66
N LEU A 215 -22.47 8.07 18.44
CA LEU A 215 -23.22 6.85 18.13
C LEU A 215 -22.40 5.58 18.42
N ARG A 216 -21.11 5.60 18.08
CA ARG A 216 -20.17 4.51 18.36
C ARG A 216 -19.98 4.32 19.87
N THR A 217 -19.78 5.40 20.61
CA THR A 217 -19.58 5.36 22.06
C THR A 217 -20.83 4.84 22.77
N ALA A 218 -22.02 5.33 22.42
CA ALA A 218 -23.29 4.86 22.97
C ALA A 218 -23.52 3.35 22.71
N ALA A 219 -23.23 2.89 21.49
CA ALA A 219 -23.32 1.48 21.14
C ALA A 219 -22.33 0.60 21.92
N GLN A 220 -21.09 1.08 22.13
CA GLN A 220 -20.08 0.38 22.91
C GLN A 220 -20.47 0.25 24.39
N VAL A 221 -20.95 1.33 25.00
CA VAL A 221 -21.40 1.33 26.41
C VAL A 221 -22.60 0.41 26.60
N LYS A 222 -23.59 0.47 25.68
CA LYS A 222 -24.75 -0.45 25.68
C LYS A 222 -24.34 -1.91 25.57
N ARG A 223 -23.39 -2.21 24.67
CA ARG A 223 -22.86 -3.56 24.46
C ARG A 223 -22.07 -4.06 25.68
N ALA A 224 -21.25 -3.20 26.28
CA ALA A 224 -20.47 -3.54 27.46
C ALA A 224 -21.35 -3.90 28.65
N LYS A 225 -22.46 -3.16 28.87
CA LYS A 225 -23.45 -3.50 29.89
C LYS A 225 -24.15 -4.83 29.59
N ARG A 226 -24.66 -5.02 28.37
CA ARG A 226 -25.35 -6.25 27.95
C ARG A 226 -24.47 -7.51 28.09
N GLU A 227 -23.18 -7.38 27.87
CA GLU A 227 -22.20 -8.47 27.99
C GLU A 227 -21.56 -8.54 29.38
N GLU A 228 -22.08 -7.81 30.36
CA GLU A 228 -21.62 -7.78 31.76
C GLU A 228 -20.11 -7.47 31.91
N ARG A 229 -19.55 -6.71 30.96
CA ARG A 229 -18.13 -6.28 30.96
C ARG A 229 -17.88 -5.06 31.82
N VAL A 230 -18.94 -4.38 32.27
CA VAL A 230 -18.90 -3.23 33.19
C VAL A 230 -19.98 -3.43 34.24
N ASP A 231 -19.67 -3.08 35.48
CA ASP A 231 -20.64 -3.07 36.59
C ASP A 231 -21.55 -1.82 36.55
N GLU A 232 -22.60 -1.81 37.37
CA GLU A 232 -23.61 -0.73 37.41
C GLU A 232 -22.99 0.63 37.81
N GLU A 233 -22.02 0.65 38.72
CA GLU A 233 -21.37 1.89 39.16
C GLU A 233 -20.52 2.50 38.01
N ARG A 234 -19.78 1.65 37.30
CA ARG A 234 -19.01 2.05 36.13
C ARG A 234 -19.90 2.44 34.96
N PHE A 235 -21.04 1.77 34.78
CA PHE A 235 -22.03 2.12 33.76
C PHE A 235 -22.64 3.51 34.01
N ASP A 236 -23.11 3.80 35.22
CA ASP A 236 -23.63 5.12 35.60
C ASP A 236 -22.58 6.22 35.41
N TYR A 237 -21.33 5.95 35.82
CA TYR A 237 -20.22 6.87 35.58
C TYR A 237 -20.02 7.19 34.09
N LEU A 238 -20.00 6.15 33.23
CA LEU A 238 -19.80 6.31 31.78
C LEU A 238 -20.95 7.06 31.12
N LEU A 239 -22.19 6.89 31.58
CA LEU A 239 -23.33 7.66 31.09
C LEU A 239 -23.20 9.14 31.42
N ARG A 240 -22.97 9.45 32.71
CA ARG A 240 -22.95 10.84 33.19
C ARG A 240 -21.77 11.66 32.67
N HIS A 241 -20.62 11.02 32.44
CA HIS A 241 -19.40 11.74 32.07
C HIS A 241 -19.00 11.53 30.61
N ASN A 242 -19.07 10.31 30.07
CA ASN A 242 -18.57 10.06 28.72
C ASN A 242 -19.67 10.28 27.67
N ILE A 243 -20.84 9.67 27.85
CA ILE A 243 -21.95 9.80 26.89
C ILE A 243 -22.45 11.23 26.80
N MET A 244 -22.63 11.91 27.94
CA MET A 244 -23.05 13.31 27.94
C MET A 244 -22.04 14.24 27.23
N VAL A 245 -20.74 14.05 27.45
CA VAL A 245 -19.71 14.86 26.78
C VAL A 245 -19.69 14.60 25.27
N GLU A 246 -19.79 13.36 24.82
CA GLU A 246 -19.89 13.07 23.39
C GLU A 246 -21.20 13.60 22.78
N LEU A 247 -22.28 13.67 23.56
CA LEU A 247 -23.55 14.27 23.11
C LEU A 247 -23.41 15.78 22.94
N TYR A 248 -22.79 16.48 23.90
CA TYR A 248 -22.50 17.90 23.78
C TYR A 248 -21.64 18.21 22.54
N ARG A 249 -20.65 17.37 22.24
CA ARG A 249 -19.89 17.46 20.99
C ARG A 249 -20.77 17.27 19.76
N GLY A 250 -21.69 16.30 19.81
CA GLY A 250 -22.66 16.09 18.73
C GLY A 250 -23.57 17.30 18.50
N VAL A 251 -24.01 17.97 19.56
CA VAL A 251 -24.83 19.19 19.47
C VAL A 251 -24.02 20.37 18.92
N VAL A 252 -22.79 20.57 19.40
CA VAL A 252 -21.88 21.58 18.82
C VAL A 252 -21.67 21.31 17.34
N TYR A 253 -21.41 20.06 16.97
CA TYR A 253 -21.23 19.65 15.59
C TYR A 253 -22.48 19.90 14.74
N PHE A 254 -23.68 19.64 15.28
CA PHE A 254 -24.95 19.92 14.64
C PHE A 254 -25.12 21.42 14.36
N VAL A 255 -24.90 22.27 15.38
CA VAL A 255 -25.02 23.74 15.25
C VAL A 255 -24.01 24.26 14.22
N LEU A 256 -22.74 23.82 14.28
CA LEU A 256 -21.73 24.26 13.32
C LEU A 256 -21.97 23.73 11.90
N THR A 257 -22.71 22.63 11.75
CA THR A 257 -23.08 22.08 10.43
C THR A 257 -24.28 22.79 9.81
N HIS A 258 -25.28 23.15 10.62
CA HIS A 258 -26.57 23.62 10.10
C HIS A 258 -26.85 25.10 10.34
N MET A 259 -26.12 25.74 11.25
CA MET A 259 -26.32 27.15 11.66
C MET A 259 -25.04 27.99 11.49
N GLY A 260 -24.02 27.43 10.84
CA GLY A 260 -22.77 28.08 10.49
C GLY A 260 -21.80 28.26 11.65
N SER A 261 -20.72 29.01 11.39
CA SER A 261 -19.67 29.28 12.35
C SER A 261 -20.19 30.10 13.55
N LYS A 262 -19.66 29.81 14.75
CA LYS A 262 -20.12 30.40 16.03
C LYS A 262 -18.98 30.48 17.04
N THR A 263 -19.07 31.44 17.95
CA THR A 263 -18.24 31.54 19.16
C THR A 263 -18.75 30.61 20.27
N VAL A 264 -17.94 30.38 21.31
CA VAL A 264 -18.37 29.59 22.48
C VAL A 264 -19.57 30.22 23.18
N VAL A 265 -19.65 31.56 23.22
CA VAL A 265 -20.74 32.30 23.88
C VAL A 265 -22.03 32.10 23.10
N GLU A 266 -22.00 32.27 21.77
CA GLU A 266 -23.18 32.05 20.93
C GLU A 266 -23.62 30.58 20.98
N LEU A 267 -22.68 29.63 21.00
CA LEU A 267 -23.02 28.21 21.19
C LEU A 267 -23.67 27.97 22.55
N ALA A 268 -23.22 28.62 23.62
CA ALA A 268 -23.82 28.49 24.95
C ALA A 268 -25.26 29.01 24.96
N ASP A 269 -25.48 30.18 24.37
CA ASP A 269 -26.80 30.81 24.28
C ASP A 269 -27.76 29.99 23.41
N LEU A 270 -27.28 29.48 22.27
CA LEU A 270 -28.09 28.66 21.35
C LEU A 270 -28.41 27.28 21.91
N THR A 271 -27.44 26.64 22.57
CA THR A 271 -27.58 25.24 23.03
C THR A 271 -28.07 25.12 24.46
N GLY A 272 -28.03 26.19 25.26
CA GLY A 272 -28.38 26.15 26.69
C GLY A 272 -27.38 25.34 27.52
N ILE A 273 -26.17 25.10 26.98
CA ILE A 273 -25.09 24.38 27.65
C ILE A 273 -24.12 25.42 28.22
N GLU A 274 -23.65 25.20 29.45
CA GLU A 274 -22.66 26.07 30.10
C GLU A 274 -21.39 26.24 29.25
N ALA A 275 -20.92 27.49 29.15
CA ALA A 275 -19.79 27.85 28.28
C ALA A 275 -18.50 27.10 28.63
N ASP A 276 -18.27 26.76 29.91
CA ASP A 276 -17.08 26.00 30.34
C ASP A 276 -17.10 24.54 29.86
N VAL A 277 -18.29 23.94 29.76
CA VAL A 277 -18.50 22.58 29.24
C VAL A 277 -18.32 22.58 27.73
N LEU A 278 -18.85 23.59 27.04
CA LEU A 278 -18.66 23.77 25.60
C LEU A 278 -17.18 24.02 25.26
N GLN A 279 -16.49 24.89 26.00
CA GLN A 279 -15.07 25.16 25.81
C GLN A 279 -14.24 23.87 25.91
N ARG A 280 -14.49 23.02 26.92
CA ARG A 280 -13.80 21.73 27.08
C ARG A 280 -14.13 20.77 25.94
N SER A 281 -15.38 20.76 25.48
CA SER A 281 -15.83 19.93 24.35
C SER A 281 -15.14 20.36 23.06
N ILE A 282 -15.09 21.67 22.78
CA ILE A 282 -14.45 22.30 21.63
C ILE A 282 -12.95 22.01 21.60
N VAL A 283 -12.23 22.20 22.72
CA VAL A 283 -10.79 21.88 22.80
C VAL A 283 -10.51 20.43 22.40
N SER A 284 -11.33 19.50 22.88
CA SER A 284 -11.19 18.10 22.51
C SER A 284 -11.62 17.80 21.07
N MET A 285 -12.56 18.54 20.49
CA MET A 285 -12.97 18.39 19.09
C MET A 285 -11.89 18.93 18.14
N ILE A 286 -11.19 20.01 18.50
CA ILE A 286 -10.02 20.52 17.76
C ILE A 286 -8.90 19.47 17.75
N GLN A 287 -8.62 18.83 18.89
CA GLN A 287 -7.62 17.76 18.97
C GLN A 287 -7.97 16.54 18.10
N ARG A 288 -9.26 16.34 17.83
CA ARG A 288 -9.77 15.26 16.95
C ARG A 288 -9.93 15.70 15.49
N ALA A 289 -9.61 16.96 15.18
CA ALA A 289 -9.84 17.58 13.88
C ALA A 289 -11.33 17.56 13.44
N ASP A 290 -12.27 17.58 14.38
CA ASP A 290 -13.70 17.66 14.07
C ASP A 290 -14.14 19.13 13.78
N ILE A 291 -13.47 20.10 14.39
CA ILE A 291 -13.75 21.54 14.28
C ILE A 291 -12.44 22.35 14.30
N GLU A 292 -12.45 23.54 13.73
CA GLU A 292 -11.31 24.45 13.67
C GLU A 292 -11.70 25.88 14.03
N MET A 293 -10.69 26.69 14.39
CA MET A 293 -10.86 28.11 14.62
C MET A 293 -10.65 28.85 13.28
N VAL A 294 -11.71 29.49 12.79
CA VAL A 294 -11.72 30.15 11.47
C VAL A 294 -11.42 31.65 11.54
N GLY A 295 -11.58 32.26 12.71
CA GLY A 295 -11.33 33.69 12.88
C GLY A 295 -11.58 34.20 14.30
N LEU A 296 -11.60 35.51 14.43
CA LEU A 296 -12.00 36.23 15.63
C LEU A 296 -13.20 37.11 15.30
N ASP A 297 -14.22 37.09 16.16
CA ASP A 297 -15.26 38.09 16.19
C ASP A 297 -15.00 39.02 17.37
N GLU A 298 -14.63 40.27 17.07
CA GLU A 298 -13.98 41.23 17.98
C GLU A 298 -12.73 40.65 18.68
N ASN A 299 -12.92 39.89 19.76
CA ASN A 299 -11.87 39.22 20.55
C ASN A 299 -12.22 37.76 20.89
N ALA A 300 -13.34 37.25 20.42
CA ALA A 300 -13.81 35.89 20.69
C ALA A 300 -13.45 34.95 19.53
N PRO A 301 -12.83 33.77 19.80
CA PRO A 301 -12.60 32.76 18.78
C PRO A 301 -13.91 32.26 18.15
N VAL A 302 -13.96 32.31 16.81
CA VAL A 302 -15.05 31.75 16.01
C VAL A 302 -14.65 30.36 15.54
N PHE A 303 -15.52 29.38 15.81
CA PHE A 303 -15.31 27.99 15.44
C PHE A 303 -16.21 27.60 14.27
N ALA A 304 -15.66 26.80 13.36
CA ALA A 304 -16.40 26.14 12.30
C ALA A 304 -16.09 24.64 12.31
N ARG A 305 -16.94 23.86 11.65
CA ARG A 305 -16.64 22.45 11.39
C ARG A 305 -15.43 22.35 10.44
N VAL A 306 -14.55 21.38 10.68
CA VAL A 306 -13.51 21.04 9.69
C VAL A 306 -14.20 20.40 8.49
N PHE A 307 -14.09 21.05 7.34
CA PHE A 307 -14.60 20.52 6.08
C PHE A 307 -13.55 19.62 5.45
N ASP A 308 -13.99 18.50 4.87
CA ASP A 308 -13.11 17.59 4.14
C ASP A 308 -12.56 18.24 2.85
N THR A 309 -13.29 19.23 2.31
CA THR A 309 -12.93 20.00 1.12
C THR A 309 -13.43 21.44 1.22
N VAL A 310 -12.54 22.41 1.00
CA VAL A 310 -12.90 23.82 0.77
C VAL A 310 -13.43 23.95 -0.66
N PRO A 311 -14.54 24.67 -0.92
CA PRO A 311 -15.02 24.92 -2.28
C PRO A 311 -13.94 25.46 -3.21
N GLU A 312 -13.83 24.94 -4.43
CA GLU A 312 -12.76 25.31 -5.37
C GLU A 312 -12.85 26.80 -5.73
N THR A 313 -14.06 27.34 -5.82
CA THR A 313 -14.33 28.78 -5.98
C THR A 313 -13.71 29.64 -4.87
N THR A 314 -13.75 29.21 -3.59
CA THR A 314 -13.05 29.94 -2.50
C THR A 314 -11.53 29.93 -2.71
N MET A 315 -10.98 28.81 -3.20
CA MET A 315 -9.56 28.68 -3.49
C MET A 315 -9.13 29.51 -4.69
N VAL A 316 -9.93 29.52 -5.76
CA VAL A 316 -9.74 30.38 -6.95
C VAL A 316 -9.77 31.85 -6.52
N MET A 317 -10.78 32.27 -5.76
CA MET A 317 -10.88 33.65 -5.29
C MET A 317 -9.67 34.09 -4.46
N LYS A 318 -9.19 33.22 -3.57
CA LYS A 318 -7.97 33.48 -2.78
C LYS A 318 -6.73 33.65 -3.67
N ARG A 319 -6.57 32.81 -4.71
CA ARG A 319 -5.48 32.94 -5.69
C ARG A 319 -5.59 34.25 -6.47
N THR A 320 -6.79 34.58 -6.95
CA THR A 320 -7.08 35.81 -7.69
C THR A 320 -6.78 37.07 -6.86
N VAL A 321 -7.17 37.10 -5.59
CA VAL A 321 -6.81 38.21 -4.66
C VAL A 321 -5.29 38.34 -4.53
N GLN A 322 -4.57 37.24 -4.39
CA GLN A 322 -3.11 37.25 -4.27
C GLN A 322 -2.42 37.72 -5.56
N GLN A 323 -2.90 37.28 -6.73
CA GLN A 323 -2.42 37.74 -8.03
C GLN A 323 -2.67 39.24 -8.19
N LEU A 324 -3.88 39.73 -7.91
CA LEU A 324 -4.20 41.15 -8.00
C LEU A 324 -3.40 42.01 -7.00
N ARG A 325 -3.04 41.48 -5.82
CA ARG A 325 -2.11 42.16 -4.89
C ARG A 325 -0.73 42.36 -5.52
N ALA A 326 -0.25 41.37 -6.28
CA ALA A 326 1.03 41.46 -6.98
C ALA A 326 0.94 42.46 -8.15
N VAL A 327 -0.10 42.37 -8.98
CA VAL A 327 -0.39 43.30 -10.08
C VAL A 327 -0.48 44.74 -9.56
N SER A 328 -1.20 44.98 -8.45
CA SER A 328 -1.35 46.31 -7.83
C SER A 328 -0.02 46.96 -7.42
N ARG A 329 0.99 46.17 -7.03
CA ARG A 329 2.31 46.68 -6.66
C ARG A 329 3.16 47.09 -7.86
N SER A 330 2.88 46.52 -9.03
CA SER A 330 3.65 46.71 -10.26
C SER A 330 3.05 47.74 -11.22
N VAL A 331 1.89 48.32 -10.87
CA VAL A 331 1.18 49.29 -11.70
C VAL A 331 1.05 50.63 -10.96
N GLU A 332 1.09 51.75 -11.69
CA GLU A 332 1.00 53.10 -11.12
C GLU A 332 -0.24 53.86 -11.61
N GLY A 333 -0.59 54.95 -10.92
CA GLY A 333 -1.69 55.85 -11.30
C GLY A 333 -3.09 55.23 -11.16
N LYS A 334 -3.99 55.57 -12.09
CA LYS A 334 -5.43 55.23 -12.02
C LYS A 334 -5.71 53.72 -12.00
N ASN A 335 -4.85 52.92 -12.64
CA ASN A 335 -5.00 51.47 -12.67
C ASN A 335 -4.71 50.85 -11.30
N ARG A 336 -3.78 51.41 -10.52
CA ARG A 336 -3.50 50.99 -9.14
C ARG A 336 -4.68 51.30 -8.21
N GLU A 337 -5.28 52.47 -8.35
CA GLU A 337 -6.47 52.86 -7.56
C GLU A 337 -7.65 51.95 -7.84
N LEU A 338 -7.90 51.62 -9.12
CA LEU A 338 -8.95 50.70 -9.54
C LEU A 338 -8.72 49.30 -8.95
N ILE A 339 -7.52 48.72 -9.11
CA ILE A 339 -7.20 47.40 -8.53
C ILE A 339 -7.34 47.44 -7.01
N ALA A 340 -6.83 48.47 -6.33
CA ALA A 340 -6.89 48.56 -4.86
C ALA A 340 -8.33 48.57 -4.33
N SER A 341 -9.25 49.30 -4.99
CA SER A 341 -10.67 49.31 -4.61
C SER A 341 -11.35 47.95 -4.81
N SER A 342 -11.13 47.30 -5.95
CA SER A 342 -11.67 45.96 -6.24
C SER A 342 -11.09 44.89 -5.32
N LEU A 343 -9.81 45.03 -4.96
CA LEU A 343 -9.10 44.11 -4.09
C LEU A 343 -9.62 44.15 -2.65
N GLN A 344 -9.92 45.34 -2.13
CA GLN A 344 -10.53 45.48 -0.81
C GLN A 344 -11.89 44.77 -0.72
N GLN A 345 -12.75 44.96 -1.74
CA GLN A 345 -14.05 44.30 -1.81
C GLN A 345 -13.97 42.78 -2.01
N LEU A 346 -12.99 42.31 -2.79
CA LEU A 346 -12.73 40.87 -2.94
C LEU A 346 -12.21 40.25 -1.63
N GLU A 347 -11.39 40.96 -0.86
CA GLU A 347 -10.92 40.49 0.44
C GLU A 347 -12.05 40.33 1.46
N GLU A 348 -12.95 41.32 1.52
CA GLU A 348 -14.17 41.26 2.34
C GLU A 348 -15.08 40.10 1.90
N SER A 349 -15.27 39.93 0.60
CA SER A 349 -16.05 38.84 0.02
C SER A 349 -15.41 37.46 0.30
N LEU A 350 -14.09 37.36 0.29
CA LEU A 350 -13.36 36.14 0.63
C LEU A 350 -13.52 35.77 2.11
N GLU A 351 -13.50 36.76 3.01
CA GLU A 351 -13.75 36.55 4.44
C GLU A 351 -15.18 36.02 4.67
N ARG A 352 -16.17 36.58 3.96
CA ARG A 352 -17.57 36.12 4.00
C ARG A 352 -17.71 34.66 3.54
N LEU A 353 -17.09 34.27 2.43
CA LEU A 353 -17.07 32.88 1.96
C LEU A 353 -16.39 31.91 2.95
N GLN A 354 -15.30 32.34 3.58
CA GLN A 354 -14.62 31.54 4.61
C GLN A 354 -15.50 31.31 5.84
N LYS A 355 -16.35 32.28 6.20
CA LYS A 355 -17.34 32.13 7.29
C LYS A 355 -18.50 31.22 6.92
N LEU A 356 -18.92 31.20 5.64
CA LEU A 356 -19.94 30.31 5.11
C LEU A 356 -19.47 28.84 5.05
N GLY A 357 -18.21 28.62 4.67
CA GLY A 357 -17.62 27.29 4.58
C GLY A 357 -18.06 26.53 3.33
N GLN A 358 -19.27 25.94 3.33
CA GLN A 358 -19.84 25.21 2.19
C GLN A 358 -21.01 25.96 1.56
N TYR A 359 -21.08 25.95 0.23
CA TYR A 359 -22.12 26.59 -0.57
C TYR A 359 -22.12 25.97 -1.98
N ASP A 360 -23.19 26.19 -2.75
CA ASP A 360 -23.27 25.74 -4.15
C ASP A 360 -22.41 26.65 -5.05
N GLU A 361 -21.34 26.10 -5.61
CA GLU A 361 -20.34 26.83 -6.39
C GLU A 361 -20.85 27.32 -7.76
N THR A 362 -22.00 26.83 -8.22
CA THR A 362 -22.45 26.96 -9.61
C THR A 362 -22.57 28.42 -10.07
N GLU A 363 -23.24 29.29 -9.31
CA GLU A 363 -23.40 30.71 -9.68
C GLU A 363 -22.09 31.50 -9.58
N LEU A 364 -21.21 31.13 -8.65
CA LEU A 364 -19.97 31.86 -8.37
C LEU A 364 -18.82 31.47 -9.31
N ALA A 365 -18.82 30.24 -9.84
CA ALA A 365 -17.74 29.70 -10.67
C ALA A 365 -17.50 30.50 -11.96
N GLU A 366 -18.57 30.92 -12.65
CA GLU A 366 -18.46 31.69 -13.90
C GLU A 366 -17.84 33.07 -13.65
N VAL A 367 -18.36 33.81 -12.66
CA VAL A 367 -17.91 35.19 -12.35
C VAL A 367 -16.48 35.19 -11.81
N LEU A 368 -16.12 34.21 -10.99
CA LEU A 368 -14.73 34.04 -10.53
C LEU A 368 -13.78 33.61 -11.64
N GLY A 369 -14.25 32.79 -12.60
CA GLY A 369 -13.49 32.44 -13.79
C GLY A 369 -13.09 33.69 -14.59
N GLN A 370 -14.05 34.58 -14.85
CA GLN A 370 -13.82 35.85 -15.54
C GLN A 370 -12.90 36.79 -14.73
N THR A 371 -13.07 36.84 -13.41
CA THR A 371 -12.20 37.66 -12.54
C THR A 371 -10.76 37.15 -12.53
N ARG A 372 -10.58 35.82 -12.54
CA ARG A 372 -9.27 35.17 -12.65
C ARG A 372 -8.63 35.46 -14.01
N GLU A 373 -9.37 35.35 -15.10
CA GLU A 373 -8.88 35.63 -16.46
C GLU A 373 -8.38 37.08 -16.57
N ILE A 374 -9.08 38.05 -15.97
CA ILE A 374 -8.59 39.44 -15.86
C ILE A 374 -7.28 39.53 -15.08
N ALA A 375 -7.15 38.80 -13.97
CA ALA A 375 -5.93 38.80 -13.17
C ALA A 375 -4.74 38.15 -13.92
N ASP A 376 -5.00 37.05 -14.64
CA ASP A 376 -4.00 36.35 -15.46
C ASP A 376 -3.54 37.26 -16.62
N ASN A 377 -4.47 37.86 -17.37
CA ASN A 377 -4.19 38.79 -18.48
C ASN A 377 -3.46 40.06 -18.01
N ALA A 378 -3.85 40.61 -16.85
CA ALA A 378 -3.18 41.77 -16.27
C ALA A 378 -1.75 41.42 -15.79
N THR A 379 -1.54 40.19 -15.32
CA THR A 379 -0.21 39.68 -14.96
C THR A 379 0.65 39.54 -16.22
N GLU A 380 0.11 38.95 -17.28
CA GLU A 380 0.79 38.81 -18.57
C GLU A 380 1.20 40.16 -19.18
N GLY A 381 0.30 41.15 -19.19
CA GLY A 381 0.58 42.50 -19.69
C GLY A 381 1.65 43.27 -18.90
N ILE A 382 1.88 42.93 -17.62
CA ILE A 382 3.00 43.46 -16.83
C ILE A 382 4.30 42.72 -17.19
N LEU A 383 4.20 41.41 -17.36
CA LEU A 383 5.32 40.52 -17.62
C LEU A 383 5.91 40.67 -19.02
N THR A 384 5.17 41.18 -20.00
CA THR A 384 5.64 41.50 -21.36
C THR A 384 6.36 42.86 -21.45
N LYS A 385 6.24 43.73 -20.43
CA LYS A 385 6.91 45.05 -20.39
C LYS A 385 8.34 45.02 -19.83
N SER A 386 8.81 43.90 -19.27
CA SER A 386 10.16 43.75 -18.67
C SER A 386 11.05 42.82 -19.50
N SER A 387 12.28 43.25 -19.80
CA SER A 387 13.22 42.60 -20.74
C SER A 387 13.73 41.19 -20.36
N ASP A 388 14.10 40.47 -21.42
CA ASP A 388 14.23 39.02 -21.68
C ASP A 388 15.25 38.13 -20.91
N ALA A 389 15.66 38.46 -19.68
CA ALA A 389 16.46 37.50 -18.88
C ALA A 389 16.17 37.56 -17.38
N GLU A 390 16.04 38.77 -16.84
CA GLU A 390 15.60 38.96 -15.45
C GLU A 390 14.13 38.58 -15.26
N ALA A 391 13.33 38.61 -16.33
CA ALA A 391 11.90 38.28 -16.30
C ALA A 391 11.61 36.78 -16.10
N GLU A 392 12.40 35.85 -16.65
CA GLU A 392 12.21 34.40 -16.40
C GLU A 392 12.61 34.03 -14.97
N ASP A 393 13.73 34.56 -14.47
CA ASP A 393 14.16 34.35 -13.08
C ASP A 393 13.19 35.00 -12.08
N LEU A 394 12.67 36.20 -12.37
CA LEU A 394 11.62 36.83 -11.57
C LEU A 394 10.29 36.06 -11.64
N ARG A 395 9.87 35.55 -12.81
CA ARG A 395 8.66 34.73 -12.95
C ARG A 395 8.80 33.41 -12.17
N LEU A 396 9.97 32.78 -12.23
CA LEU A 396 10.26 31.56 -11.48
C LEU A 396 10.29 31.84 -9.97
N LEU A 397 10.92 32.94 -9.54
CA LEU A 397 10.97 33.36 -8.12
C LEU A 397 9.59 33.77 -7.58
N VAL A 398 8.78 34.48 -8.36
CA VAL A 398 7.42 34.88 -7.99
C VAL A 398 6.51 33.66 -7.91
N SER A 399 6.59 32.75 -8.89
CA SER A 399 5.84 31.49 -8.88
C SER A 399 6.28 30.59 -7.72
N ALA A 400 7.59 30.49 -7.46
CA ALA A 400 8.15 29.76 -6.32
C ALA A 400 7.71 30.39 -4.98
N GLY A 401 7.61 31.71 -4.93
CA GLY A 401 7.03 32.47 -3.82
C GLY A 401 5.56 32.13 -3.61
N LEU A 402 4.74 32.14 -4.66
CA LEU A 402 3.32 31.77 -4.59
C LEU A 402 3.12 30.31 -4.14
N GLU A 403 3.92 29.38 -4.68
CA GLU A 403 3.92 27.97 -4.28
C GLU A 403 4.34 27.81 -2.79
N ALA A 404 5.34 28.57 -2.34
CA ALA A 404 5.76 28.61 -0.94
C ALA A 404 4.69 29.22 -0.01
N PHE A 405 3.95 30.23 -0.47
CA PHE A 405 2.85 30.88 0.25
C PHE A 405 1.57 30.04 0.30
N ALA A 406 1.30 29.24 -0.72
CA ALA A 406 0.20 28.27 -0.73
C ALA A 406 0.38 27.20 0.36
N ARG A 407 1.62 26.97 0.82
CA ARG A 407 1.91 26.01 1.89
C ARG A 407 1.58 26.60 3.26
N PHE A 408 0.72 25.87 3.97
CA PHE A 408 0.19 26.18 5.31
C PHE A 408 1.23 26.67 6.33
N ARG A 409 2.47 26.17 6.26
CA ARG A 409 3.51 26.47 7.24
C ARG A 409 4.09 27.88 7.10
N LEU A 410 4.24 28.41 5.88
CA LEU A 410 4.72 29.78 5.68
C LEU A 410 3.66 30.80 6.10
N LYS A 411 2.39 30.50 5.79
CA LYS A 411 1.22 31.25 6.26
C LYS A 411 1.20 31.34 7.80
N ILE A 412 1.35 30.21 8.50
CA ILE A 412 1.43 30.20 9.98
C ILE A 412 2.63 30.98 10.50
N ALA A 413 3.80 30.81 9.88
CA ALA A 413 5.02 31.46 10.33
C ALA A 413 4.90 33.00 10.24
N LEU A 414 4.28 33.51 9.15
CA LEU A 414 4.06 34.94 8.95
C LEU A 414 2.90 35.49 9.79
N GLU A 415 1.81 34.73 9.97
CA GLU A 415 0.63 35.17 10.74
C GLU A 415 0.81 35.05 12.26
N LYS A 416 1.40 33.95 12.74
CA LYS A 416 1.56 33.65 14.17
C LYS A 416 2.93 34.01 14.71
N GLY A 417 3.93 34.16 13.85
CA GLY A 417 5.30 34.47 14.27
C GLY A 417 5.46 35.85 14.95
N PRO A 418 4.80 36.93 14.50
CA PRO A 418 4.80 38.21 15.22
C PRO A 418 4.29 38.09 16.67
N ASN A 419 3.29 37.24 16.91
CA ASN A 419 2.76 36.98 18.25
C ASN A 419 3.76 36.28 19.18
N LEU A 420 4.77 35.58 18.65
CA LEU A 420 5.84 34.95 19.43
C LEU A 420 6.94 35.94 19.85
N VAL A 421 7.02 37.09 19.16
CA VAL A 421 7.95 38.18 19.45
C VAL A 421 7.27 39.23 20.36
N GLU A 422 6.00 39.55 20.08
CA GLU A 422 5.23 40.54 20.84
C GLU A 422 4.59 39.96 22.11
N GLY A 423 4.01 38.76 22.02
CA GLY A 423 3.38 38.02 23.10
C GLY A 423 4.33 37.11 23.88
N THR A 424 3.90 36.65 25.06
CA THR A 424 4.61 35.63 25.84
C THR A 424 4.18 34.24 25.42
N ASN A 425 5.13 33.33 25.21
CA ASN A 425 4.83 31.92 24.96
C ASN A 425 4.17 31.26 26.20
N VAL A 426 3.80 29.97 26.08
CA VAL A 426 3.16 29.19 27.18
C VAL A 426 4.02 29.10 28.46
N TYR A 427 5.29 29.49 28.38
CA TYR A 427 6.27 29.52 29.46
C TYR A 427 6.61 30.94 29.95
N GLY A 428 5.96 31.99 29.43
CA GLY A 428 6.18 33.38 29.83
C GLY A 428 7.38 34.07 29.15
N GLU A 429 8.02 33.43 28.18
CA GLU A 429 9.21 33.94 27.50
C GLU A 429 8.86 34.56 26.13
N LYS A 430 9.62 35.59 25.73
CA LYS A 430 9.51 36.21 24.39
C LYS A 430 10.66 35.76 23.52
N LEU A 431 10.39 35.51 22.24
CA LEU A 431 11.46 35.23 21.28
C LEU A 431 12.26 36.52 21.00
N ASP A 432 13.60 36.42 20.98
CA ASP A 432 14.45 37.54 20.58
C ASP A 432 14.12 37.95 19.13
N PRO A 433 13.74 39.22 18.89
CA PRO A 433 13.40 39.72 17.54
C PRO A 433 14.48 39.44 16.49
N LYS A 434 15.78 39.55 16.85
CA LYS A 434 16.88 39.32 15.90
C LYS A 434 17.03 37.85 15.56
N LYS A 435 16.80 36.98 16.54
CA LYS A 435 16.84 35.53 16.34
C LYS A 435 15.63 35.05 15.54
N TYR A 436 14.47 35.68 15.75
CA TYR A 436 13.26 35.46 14.95
C TYR A 436 13.50 35.81 13.48
N GLU A 437 14.05 37.00 13.21
CA GLU A 437 14.36 37.48 11.86
C GLU A 437 15.30 36.50 11.12
N GLN A 438 16.39 36.07 11.78
CA GLN A 438 17.31 35.07 11.21
C GLN A 438 16.65 33.71 10.92
N ILE A 439 15.77 33.25 11.82
CA ILE A 439 15.02 32.01 11.62
C ILE A 439 14.05 32.17 10.44
N MET A 440 13.39 33.32 10.33
CA MET A 440 12.42 33.60 9.28
C MET A 440 13.08 33.72 7.92
N ASP A 441 14.21 34.42 7.82
CA ASP A 441 14.99 34.54 6.59
C ASP A 441 15.48 33.18 6.10
N SER A 442 16.00 32.34 7.01
CA SER A 442 16.39 30.98 6.68
C SER A 442 15.19 30.15 6.23
N TYR A 443 14.05 30.28 6.91
CA TYR A 443 12.83 29.55 6.61
C TYR A 443 12.26 29.92 5.24
N LEU A 444 12.14 31.22 4.94
CA LEU A 444 11.70 31.78 3.67
C LEU A 444 12.56 31.29 2.51
N ASN A 445 13.89 31.42 2.64
CA ASN A 445 14.83 30.94 1.62
C ASN A 445 14.65 29.44 1.35
N ASN A 446 14.52 28.63 2.40
CA ASN A 446 14.32 27.19 2.26
C ASN A 446 12.97 26.81 1.61
N GLU A 447 11.92 27.62 1.78
CA GLU A 447 10.63 27.38 1.13
C GLU A 447 10.64 27.86 -0.33
N LEU A 448 11.29 29.00 -0.62
CA LEU A 448 11.49 29.50 -1.98
C LEU A 448 12.29 28.51 -2.84
N GLU A 449 13.40 27.99 -2.31
CA GLU A 449 14.21 26.95 -2.98
C GLU A 449 13.34 25.71 -3.29
N ARG A 450 12.50 25.27 -2.34
CA ARG A 450 11.57 24.14 -2.54
C ARG A 450 10.43 24.44 -3.51
N GLY A 451 9.90 25.65 -3.53
CA GLY A 451 8.91 26.09 -4.52
C GLY A 451 9.50 26.05 -5.92
N THR A 452 10.72 26.58 -6.07
CA THR A 452 11.47 26.61 -7.33
C THR A 452 11.70 25.21 -7.88
N MET A 453 12.17 24.29 -7.03
CA MET A 453 12.35 22.88 -7.44
C MET A 453 11.05 22.20 -7.85
N LEU A 454 9.95 22.40 -7.11
CA LEU A 454 8.66 21.80 -7.51
C LEU A 454 8.18 22.32 -8.86
N ILE A 455 8.32 23.62 -9.14
CA ILE A 455 7.91 24.21 -10.41
C ILE A 455 8.76 23.67 -11.55
N LEU A 456 10.08 23.58 -11.36
CA LEU A 456 10.95 23.00 -12.39
C LEU A 456 10.61 21.55 -12.69
N ILE A 457 10.39 20.71 -11.66
CA ILE A 457 9.93 19.33 -11.85
C ILE A 457 8.55 19.33 -12.52
N ARG A 458 7.68 20.29 -12.17
CA ARG A 458 6.34 20.40 -12.73
C ARG A 458 6.36 20.75 -14.23
N ASP A 459 7.20 21.69 -14.63
CA ASP A 459 7.17 22.24 -15.99
C ASP A 459 8.07 21.45 -16.95
N LEU A 460 9.11 20.81 -16.42
CA LEU A 460 10.14 20.15 -17.21
C LEU A 460 10.16 18.62 -17.04
N GLY A 461 9.36 18.06 -16.12
CA GLY A 461 9.22 16.63 -15.86
C GLY A 461 10.14 16.13 -14.74
N ALA A 462 10.18 14.80 -14.55
CA ALA A 462 10.97 14.16 -13.50
C ALA A 462 12.47 14.53 -13.60
N MET A 463 13.09 14.86 -12.46
CA MET A 463 14.49 15.32 -12.43
C MET A 463 15.32 14.71 -11.30
N SER A 464 16.62 14.60 -11.54
CA SER A 464 17.61 14.21 -10.54
C SER A 464 18.09 15.41 -9.70
N ALA A 465 18.74 15.13 -8.58
CA ALA A 465 19.37 16.17 -7.76
C ALA A 465 20.51 16.90 -8.49
N GLU A 466 21.21 16.23 -9.40
CA GLU A 466 22.28 16.83 -10.22
C GLU A 466 21.69 17.84 -11.21
N THR A 467 20.69 17.43 -11.99
CA THR A 467 20.02 18.29 -12.98
C THR A 467 19.37 19.51 -12.33
N LEU A 468 18.77 19.33 -11.15
CA LEU A 468 18.18 20.44 -10.39
C LEU A 468 19.24 21.40 -9.85
N ALA A 469 20.40 20.90 -9.41
CA ALA A 469 21.50 21.76 -8.95
C ALA A 469 22.03 22.64 -10.09
N GLU A 470 22.21 22.08 -11.29
CA GLU A 470 22.63 22.82 -12.47
C GLU A 470 21.61 23.89 -12.88
N LYS A 471 20.31 23.55 -12.89
CA LYS A 471 19.25 24.45 -13.33
C LYS A 471 18.92 25.55 -12.33
N THR A 472 19.07 25.29 -11.03
CA THR A 472 18.73 26.27 -9.97
C THR A 472 19.93 27.05 -9.47
N GLY A 473 21.16 26.61 -9.76
CA GLY A 473 22.38 27.15 -9.14
C GLY A 473 22.51 26.84 -7.65
N ILE A 474 21.60 26.03 -7.07
CA ILE A 474 21.64 25.61 -5.67
C ILE A 474 22.63 24.46 -5.53
N PRO A 475 23.50 24.43 -4.49
CA PRO A 475 24.40 23.32 -4.25
C PRO A 475 23.68 21.97 -4.21
N GLN A 476 24.23 20.95 -4.88
CA GLN A 476 23.60 19.63 -5.03
C GLN A 476 23.26 18.95 -3.71
N ASP A 477 24.10 19.11 -2.68
CA ASP A 477 23.86 18.58 -1.33
C ASP A 477 22.65 19.25 -0.65
N ARG A 478 22.40 20.52 -0.98
CA ARG A 478 21.26 21.29 -0.48
C ARG A 478 19.99 20.92 -1.26
N VAL A 479 20.06 20.82 -2.58
CA VAL A 479 18.99 20.28 -3.43
C VAL A 479 18.55 18.90 -2.94
N PHE A 480 19.50 17.98 -2.73
CA PHE A 480 19.20 16.64 -2.25
C PHE A 480 18.48 16.63 -0.89
N ARG A 481 18.91 17.48 0.07
CA ARG A 481 18.23 17.63 1.36
C ARG A 481 16.80 18.14 1.22
N HIS A 482 16.55 19.06 0.28
CA HIS A 482 15.21 19.53 -0.03
C HIS A 482 14.34 18.46 -0.69
N LEU A 483 14.88 17.70 -1.64
CA LEU A 483 14.20 16.58 -2.28
C LEU A 483 13.78 15.51 -1.27
N LEU A 484 14.69 15.11 -0.37
CA LEU A 484 14.36 14.15 0.71
C LEU A 484 13.24 14.67 1.62
N ARG A 485 13.28 15.97 1.96
CA ARG A 485 12.24 16.58 2.80
C ARG A 485 10.90 16.64 2.07
N MET A 486 10.88 17.05 0.81
CA MET A 486 9.67 17.09 -0.02
C MET A 486 9.12 15.68 -0.29
N LYS A 487 9.99 14.69 -0.46
CA LYS A 487 9.63 13.27 -0.55
C LYS A 487 8.95 12.76 0.71
N ARG A 488 9.51 13.07 1.88
CA ARG A 488 8.94 12.70 3.19
C ARG A 488 7.60 13.39 3.45
N ASP A 489 7.47 14.63 2.97
CA ASP A 489 6.24 15.41 3.06
C ASP A 489 5.24 15.04 1.92
N GLU A 490 5.48 13.94 1.19
CA GLU A 490 4.66 13.37 0.10
C GLU A 490 4.40 14.29 -1.11
N LEU A 491 5.20 15.36 -1.25
CA LEU A 491 5.14 16.28 -2.39
C LEU A 491 5.84 15.74 -3.63
N LEU A 492 6.59 14.64 -3.51
CA LEU A 492 7.33 14.01 -4.60
C LEU A 492 7.14 12.49 -4.65
N THR A 493 7.07 11.95 -5.86
CA THR A 493 7.12 10.52 -6.21
C THR A 493 8.51 10.16 -6.76
N LEU A 494 8.83 8.85 -6.76
CA LEU A 494 10.04 8.37 -7.45
C LEU A 494 9.61 7.96 -8.85
N ALA A 495 10.27 8.49 -9.87
CA ALA A 495 9.93 8.24 -11.28
C ALA A 495 10.90 7.27 -11.98
N GLY A 496 11.99 6.87 -11.31
CA GLY A 496 12.96 5.93 -11.85
C GLY A 496 14.39 6.28 -11.47
N GLU A 497 15.34 5.76 -12.25
CA GLU A 497 16.76 6.01 -12.11
C GLU A 497 17.37 6.35 -13.48
N GLU A 498 18.20 7.39 -13.52
CA GLU A 498 18.96 7.79 -14.70
C GLU A 498 20.45 7.90 -14.33
N HIS A 499 21.32 7.16 -15.01
CA HIS A 499 22.78 7.20 -14.81
C HIS A 499 23.26 7.01 -13.34
N GLY A 500 22.54 6.23 -12.52
CA GLY A 500 22.88 6.05 -11.10
C GLY A 500 22.22 7.06 -10.14
N TYR A 501 21.44 8.01 -10.67
CA TYR A 501 20.73 9.02 -9.90
C TYR A 501 19.22 8.81 -9.91
N VAL A 502 18.61 8.95 -8.74
CA VAL A 502 17.16 8.79 -8.56
C VAL A 502 16.42 10.01 -9.15
N LEU A 503 15.41 9.76 -9.98
CA LEU A 503 14.52 10.77 -10.53
C LEU A 503 13.33 11.02 -9.60
N TYR A 504 13.06 12.29 -9.31
CA TYR A 504 11.93 12.75 -8.51
C TYR A 504 10.91 13.45 -9.38
N ASP A 505 9.63 13.16 -9.16
CA ASP A 505 8.51 13.77 -9.88
C ASP A 505 7.44 14.29 -8.92
N VAL A 506 6.53 15.15 -9.37
CA VAL A 506 5.41 15.67 -8.58
C VAL A 506 4.18 14.78 -8.80
N PRO A 507 3.51 14.28 -7.74
CA PRO A 507 2.29 13.51 -7.90
C PRO A 507 1.20 14.35 -8.58
N ARG A 508 0.79 13.95 -9.77
CA ARG A 508 -0.37 14.50 -10.48
C ARG A 508 -1.36 13.41 -10.84
N THR A 509 -2.62 13.80 -10.96
CA THR A 509 -3.62 12.99 -11.62
C THR A 509 -3.48 13.24 -13.13
N PRO A 510 -2.98 12.27 -13.91
CA PRO A 510 -2.87 12.43 -15.35
C PRO A 510 -4.24 12.70 -15.97
N THR A 511 -4.28 13.55 -17.00
CA THR A 511 -5.51 13.82 -17.74
C THR A 511 -6.02 12.56 -18.43
N LYS A 512 -7.31 12.52 -18.79
CA LYS A 512 -7.84 11.39 -19.57
C LYS A 512 -7.06 11.18 -20.88
N ALA A 513 -6.66 12.26 -21.54
CA ALA A 513 -5.84 12.21 -22.74
C ALA A 513 -4.45 11.59 -22.47
N GLU A 514 -3.79 12.01 -21.39
CA GLU A 514 -2.50 11.46 -20.95
C GLU A 514 -2.58 9.97 -20.61
N VAL A 515 -3.64 9.55 -19.91
CA VAL A 515 -3.88 8.12 -19.61
C VAL A 515 -4.13 7.33 -20.89
N THR A 516 -4.93 7.88 -21.82
CA THR A 516 -5.23 7.23 -23.10
C THR A 516 -3.98 7.05 -23.95
N VAL A 517 -3.18 8.10 -24.13
CA VAL A 517 -1.94 8.05 -24.92
C VAL A 517 -0.96 7.05 -24.33
N ARG A 518 -0.71 7.12 -23.02
CA ARG A 518 0.18 6.17 -22.33
C ARG A 518 -0.31 4.73 -22.47
N THR A 519 -1.61 4.49 -22.23
CA THR A 519 -2.17 3.15 -22.35
C THR A 519 -2.00 2.60 -23.77
N ALA A 520 -2.25 3.43 -24.79
CA ALA A 520 -2.11 3.05 -26.18
C ALA A 520 -0.66 2.73 -26.56
N SER A 521 0.30 3.59 -26.19
CA SER A 521 1.73 3.39 -26.46
C SER A 521 2.28 2.13 -25.75
N ASP A 522 1.90 1.92 -24.49
CA ASP A 522 2.33 0.76 -23.72
C ASP A 522 1.80 -0.54 -24.34
N GLN A 523 0.53 -0.54 -24.78
CA GLN A 523 -0.04 -1.73 -25.41
C GLN A 523 0.53 -1.95 -26.81
N ALA A 524 0.91 -0.90 -27.55
CA ALA A 524 1.57 -1.05 -28.85
C ALA A 524 2.88 -1.84 -28.73
N ALA A 525 3.77 -1.44 -27.80
CA ALA A 525 5.05 -2.11 -27.58
C ALA A 525 4.88 -3.58 -27.16
N LEU A 526 3.94 -3.86 -26.25
CA LEU A 526 3.63 -5.21 -25.79
C LEU A 526 3.06 -6.10 -26.91
N LEU A 527 2.14 -5.56 -27.73
CA LEU A 527 1.50 -6.31 -28.81
C LEU A 527 2.47 -6.66 -29.93
N VAL A 528 3.35 -5.73 -30.32
CA VAL A 528 4.38 -6.00 -31.34
C VAL A 528 5.36 -7.07 -30.85
N THR A 529 5.80 -6.97 -29.59
CA THR A 529 6.70 -7.97 -28.99
C THR A 529 6.03 -9.35 -28.93
N ALA A 530 4.79 -9.41 -28.42
CA ALA A 530 4.04 -10.66 -28.34
C ALA A 530 3.75 -11.26 -29.73
N LYS A 531 3.45 -10.44 -30.75
CA LYS A 531 3.26 -10.90 -32.12
C LYS A 531 4.52 -11.60 -32.64
N ASN A 532 5.68 -10.95 -32.53
CA ASN A 532 6.96 -11.50 -32.99
C ASN A 532 7.34 -12.80 -32.26
N GLU A 533 7.07 -12.87 -30.95
CA GLU A 533 7.26 -14.10 -30.18
C GLU A 533 6.35 -15.23 -30.67
N ILE A 534 5.06 -14.98 -30.87
CA ILE A 534 4.12 -16.00 -31.35
C ILE A 534 4.52 -16.48 -32.75
N GLU A 535 4.88 -15.56 -33.66
CA GLU A 535 5.35 -15.91 -35.00
C GLU A 535 6.59 -16.81 -34.94
N THR A 536 7.56 -16.47 -34.09
CA THR A 536 8.79 -17.26 -33.90
C THR A 536 8.49 -18.64 -33.32
N ILE A 537 7.63 -18.71 -32.30
CA ILE A 537 7.26 -19.98 -31.64
C ILE A 537 6.47 -20.88 -32.57
N LEU A 538 5.57 -20.34 -33.40
CA LEU A 538 4.76 -21.15 -34.32
C LEU A 538 5.57 -21.71 -35.50
N GLN A 539 6.71 -21.09 -35.85
CA GLN A 539 7.61 -21.63 -36.86
C GLN A 539 8.25 -22.95 -36.41
N ASP A 540 8.75 -23.02 -35.17
CA ASP A 540 9.41 -24.19 -34.57
C ASP A 540 8.92 -24.44 -33.13
N LEU A 541 7.71 -24.98 -33.00
CA LEU A 541 7.04 -25.14 -31.70
C LEU A 541 7.62 -26.31 -30.90
N LYS A 542 8.31 -26.03 -29.80
CA LYS A 542 8.80 -27.05 -28.86
C LYS A 542 7.90 -27.18 -27.62
N PRO A 543 7.96 -28.31 -26.88
CA PRO A 543 7.20 -28.47 -25.64
C PRO A 543 7.49 -27.38 -24.59
N GLU A 544 8.72 -26.88 -24.57
CA GLU A 544 9.20 -25.84 -23.66
C GLU A 544 8.53 -24.48 -23.93
N ASP A 545 8.18 -24.23 -25.20
CA ASP A 545 7.68 -22.95 -25.68
C ASP A 545 6.17 -22.77 -25.46
N ILE A 546 5.42 -23.83 -25.10
CA ILE A 546 3.96 -23.75 -24.88
C ILE A 546 3.63 -22.72 -23.78
N GLY A 547 4.46 -22.64 -22.75
CA GLY A 547 4.31 -21.65 -21.69
C GLY A 547 4.45 -20.22 -22.21
N ASN A 548 5.46 -19.99 -23.06
CA ASN A 548 5.70 -18.69 -23.67
C ASN A 548 4.58 -18.35 -24.66
N LEU A 549 4.16 -19.29 -25.50
CA LEU A 549 3.02 -19.13 -26.42
C LEU A 549 1.74 -18.73 -25.68
N ALA A 550 1.42 -19.40 -24.57
CA ALA A 550 0.26 -19.06 -23.75
C ALA A 550 0.37 -17.64 -23.16
N ASN A 551 1.57 -17.26 -22.68
CA ASN A 551 1.81 -15.92 -22.12
C ASN A 551 1.71 -14.82 -23.19
N SER A 552 2.26 -15.03 -24.39
CA SER A 552 2.19 -14.06 -25.49
C SER A 552 0.75 -13.91 -25.99
N LEU A 553 -0.02 -15.01 -26.09
CA LEU A 553 -1.47 -14.94 -26.40
C LEU A 553 -2.29 -14.26 -25.28
N GLU A 554 -1.93 -14.49 -24.02
CA GLU A 554 -2.56 -13.82 -22.88
C GLU A 554 -2.25 -12.32 -22.87
N THR A 555 -1.09 -11.90 -23.39
CA THR A 555 -0.74 -10.49 -23.59
C THR A 555 -1.71 -9.82 -24.56
N PHE A 556 -2.10 -10.48 -25.66
CA PHE A 556 -3.18 -9.98 -26.53
C PHE A 556 -4.51 -9.83 -25.79
N SER A 557 -4.89 -10.80 -24.95
CA SER A 557 -6.13 -10.74 -24.18
C SER A 557 -6.13 -9.54 -23.22
N LYS A 558 -5.03 -9.36 -22.47
CA LYS A 558 -4.89 -8.25 -21.52
C LYS A 558 -4.81 -6.89 -22.20
N ALA A 559 -4.14 -6.81 -23.35
CA ALA A 559 -4.06 -5.59 -24.14
C ALA A 559 -5.44 -5.19 -24.66
N ARG A 560 -6.21 -6.14 -25.21
CA ARG A 560 -7.60 -5.94 -25.64
C ARG A 560 -8.47 -5.40 -24.49
N ASP A 561 -8.44 -6.01 -23.31
CA ASP A 561 -9.24 -5.57 -22.14
C ASP A 561 -8.85 -4.16 -21.64
N LYS A 562 -7.60 -3.74 -21.85
CA LYS A 562 -7.15 -2.38 -21.57
C LYS A 562 -7.59 -1.40 -22.65
N MET A 563 -7.52 -1.80 -23.92
CA MET A 563 -7.93 -1.02 -25.08
C MET A 563 -9.45 -0.79 -25.13
N GLU A 564 -10.26 -1.72 -24.62
CA GLU A 564 -11.72 -1.55 -24.46
C GLU A 564 -12.09 -0.40 -23.53
N LYS A 565 -11.19 -0.03 -22.61
CA LYS A 565 -11.39 1.11 -21.69
C LYS A 565 -10.98 2.45 -22.30
N ILE A 566 -10.45 2.45 -23.53
CA ILE A 566 -10.04 3.66 -24.21
C ILE A 566 -11.27 4.25 -24.91
N GLU A 567 -11.78 5.33 -24.31
CA GLU A 567 -12.88 6.12 -24.86
C GLU A 567 -12.33 7.46 -25.38
N ILE A 568 -12.63 7.78 -26.65
CA ILE A 568 -12.36 9.08 -27.26
C ILE A 568 -13.70 9.69 -27.63
N GLY A 569 -14.02 10.88 -27.10
CA GLY A 569 -15.30 11.54 -27.35
C GLY A 569 -16.53 10.80 -26.79
N GLY A 570 -16.35 9.91 -25.81
CA GLY A 570 -17.43 9.11 -25.21
C GLY A 570 -17.79 7.85 -26.00
N THR A 571 -16.99 7.49 -27.02
CA THR A 571 -17.11 6.25 -27.79
C THR A 571 -15.86 5.39 -27.61
N VAL A 572 -16.04 4.08 -27.45
CA VAL A 572 -14.94 3.11 -27.39
C VAL A 572 -14.30 3.00 -28.78
N VAL A 573 -12.98 3.07 -28.84
CA VAL A 573 -12.23 2.95 -30.10
C VAL A 573 -12.31 1.51 -30.60
N ALA A 574 -12.70 1.32 -31.86
CA ALA A 574 -12.74 0.02 -32.54
C ALA A 574 -13.53 -1.09 -31.81
N GLU A 575 -14.67 -0.75 -31.19
CA GLU A 575 -15.53 -1.68 -30.41
C GLU A 575 -15.81 -2.99 -31.17
N SER A 576 -16.23 -2.91 -32.44
CA SER A 576 -16.52 -4.10 -33.26
C SER A 576 -15.30 -4.99 -33.50
N LEU A 577 -14.10 -4.41 -33.54
CA LEU A 577 -12.84 -5.15 -33.72
C LEU A 577 -12.47 -5.86 -32.41
N LEU A 578 -12.60 -5.17 -31.27
CA LEU A 578 -12.32 -5.70 -29.94
C LEU A 578 -13.21 -6.91 -29.61
N ASP A 579 -14.48 -6.86 -30.00
CA ASP A 579 -15.44 -7.98 -29.85
C ASP A 579 -15.06 -9.17 -30.74
N THR A 580 -14.71 -8.90 -32.00
CA THR A 580 -14.36 -9.96 -32.97
C THR A 580 -13.12 -10.74 -32.55
N VAL A 581 -12.14 -10.05 -31.94
CA VAL A 581 -10.85 -10.63 -31.54
C VAL A 581 -10.94 -11.35 -30.20
N GLU A 582 -11.89 -10.98 -29.33
CA GLU A 582 -12.06 -11.54 -27.98
C GLU A 582 -12.16 -13.07 -27.98
N ASP A 583 -13.13 -13.59 -28.75
CA ASP A 583 -13.39 -15.04 -28.81
C ASP A 583 -12.21 -15.81 -29.41
N LYS A 584 -11.48 -15.19 -30.34
CA LYS A 584 -10.34 -15.81 -31.04
C LYS A 584 -9.14 -15.91 -30.13
N VAL A 585 -8.81 -14.83 -29.41
CA VAL A 585 -7.73 -14.83 -28.42
C VAL A 585 -8.06 -15.77 -27.26
N LYS A 586 -9.28 -15.71 -26.71
CA LYS A 586 -9.71 -16.63 -25.63
C LYS A 586 -9.63 -18.08 -26.06
N SER A 587 -10.07 -18.39 -27.29
CA SER A 587 -9.98 -19.75 -27.83
C SER A 587 -8.52 -20.20 -27.96
N ALA A 588 -7.64 -19.37 -28.52
CA ALA A 588 -6.22 -19.69 -28.67
C ALA A 588 -5.52 -19.89 -27.31
N VAL A 589 -5.79 -19.03 -26.33
CA VAL A 589 -5.27 -19.14 -24.95
C VAL A 589 -5.74 -20.45 -24.30
N VAL A 590 -7.03 -20.77 -24.40
CA VAL A 590 -7.60 -22.01 -23.84
C VAL A 590 -6.99 -23.24 -24.51
N MET A 591 -6.79 -23.21 -25.83
CA MET A 591 -6.11 -24.29 -26.57
C MET A 591 -4.68 -24.49 -26.06
N ALA A 592 -3.89 -23.41 -25.92
CA ALA A 592 -2.53 -23.48 -25.41
C ALA A 592 -2.46 -24.05 -23.96
N TYR A 593 -3.34 -23.59 -23.07
CA TYR A 593 -3.42 -24.12 -21.70
C TYR A 593 -3.91 -25.56 -21.64
N ARG A 594 -4.84 -25.98 -22.50
CA ARG A 594 -5.28 -27.38 -22.59
C ARG A 594 -4.14 -28.28 -23.04
N THR A 595 -3.38 -27.88 -24.06
CA THR A 595 -2.22 -28.63 -24.53
C THR A 595 -1.13 -28.69 -23.46
N ARG A 596 -0.88 -27.58 -22.75
CA ARG A 596 0.03 -27.55 -21.59
C ARG A 596 -0.41 -28.49 -20.47
N ALA A 597 -1.71 -28.58 -20.19
CA ALA A 597 -2.21 -29.50 -19.16
C ALA A 597 -2.11 -30.97 -19.56
N LYS A 598 -2.12 -31.26 -20.87
CA LYS A 598 -1.93 -32.62 -21.39
C LYS A 598 -0.46 -33.04 -21.46
N ILE A 599 0.47 -32.10 -21.50
CA ILE A 599 1.91 -32.34 -21.55
C ILE A 599 2.51 -31.99 -20.17
N PRO A 600 2.67 -32.98 -19.26
CA PRO A 600 3.20 -32.73 -17.94
C PRO A 600 4.64 -32.21 -18.02
N SER A 601 4.99 -31.33 -17.09
CA SER A 601 6.26 -30.61 -17.10
C SER A 601 7.44 -31.57 -17.24
N THR A 602 8.32 -31.31 -18.20
CA THR A 602 9.68 -31.88 -18.29
C THR A 602 10.58 -31.36 -17.17
N ARG A 603 10.05 -31.19 -15.95
CA ARG A 603 10.89 -30.92 -14.78
C ARG A 603 11.78 -32.14 -14.54
N PRO A 604 13.07 -31.94 -14.23
CA PRO A 604 13.99 -33.05 -13.96
C PRO A 604 13.44 -33.89 -12.80
N LYS A 605 13.41 -35.20 -13.00
CA LYS A 605 13.03 -36.17 -11.97
C LYS A 605 14.05 -36.10 -10.84
N VAL A 606 13.65 -35.64 -9.67
CA VAL A 606 14.45 -35.80 -8.44
C VAL A 606 14.45 -37.29 -8.09
N THR A 607 15.61 -37.92 -8.09
CA THR A 607 15.73 -39.31 -7.64
C THR A 607 15.81 -39.36 -6.11
N ILE A 608 15.50 -40.49 -5.48
CA ILE A 608 15.54 -40.64 -4.01
C ILE A 608 16.94 -40.33 -3.46
N GLU A 609 17.97 -40.52 -4.28
CA GLU A 609 19.37 -40.26 -3.98
C GLU A 609 19.72 -38.76 -3.98
N ASP A 610 18.89 -37.91 -4.60
CA ASP A 610 19.07 -36.45 -4.68
C ASP A 610 18.41 -35.69 -3.50
N LEU A 611 17.67 -36.40 -2.63
CA LEU A 611 17.00 -35.79 -1.48
C LEU A 611 18.01 -35.55 -0.34
N LEU A 612 18.14 -34.29 0.10
CA LEU A 612 19.01 -33.91 1.22
C LEU A 612 18.26 -33.95 2.55
N ASP A 613 19.00 -34.17 3.65
CA ASP A 613 18.47 -33.96 4.99
C ASP A 613 18.16 -32.47 5.20
N VAL A 614 16.99 -32.16 5.76
CA VAL A 614 16.54 -30.78 5.99
C VAL A 614 16.74 -30.41 7.45
N ASP A 615 17.44 -29.31 7.69
CA ASP A 615 17.55 -28.71 9.02
C ASP A 615 16.20 -28.12 9.42
N VAL A 616 15.74 -28.46 10.62
CA VAL A 616 14.45 -27.97 11.13
C VAL A 616 14.63 -26.51 11.58
N PRO A 617 13.77 -25.57 11.14
CA PRO A 617 13.87 -24.18 11.54
C PRO A 617 13.87 -24.06 13.07
N SER A 618 14.98 -23.60 13.63
CA SER A 618 15.02 -23.25 15.05
C SER A 618 14.31 -21.92 15.27
N VAL A 619 13.56 -21.78 16.36
CA VAL A 619 12.95 -20.50 16.76
C VAL A 619 14.08 -19.47 16.89
N LEU A 620 13.99 -18.36 16.14
CA LEU A 620 14.92 -17.23 16.23
C LEU A 620 15.09 -16.83 17.70
N GLU A 621 16.34 -16.54 18.11
CA GLU A 621 16.74 -16.26 19.50
C GLU A 621 15.81 -15.24 20.19
N GLU A 622 15.33 -14.26 19.42
CA GLU A 622 14.45 -13.16 19.82
C GLU A 622 13.07 -13.60 20.33
N TYR A 623 12.56 -14.74 19.86
CA TYR A 623 11.22 -15.24 20.19
C TYR A 623 11.23 -16.38 21.22
N ARG A 624 12.43 -16.79 21.66
CA ARG A 624 12.65 -17.94 22.56
C ARG A 624 12.04 -17.75 23.95
N SER A 625 11.96 -16.50 24.42
CA SER A 625 11.36 -16.13 25.72
C SER A 625 9.83 -16.08 25.71
N GLN A 626 9.23 -15.86 24.54
CA GLN A 626 7.78 -15.68 24.39
C GLN A 626 7.04 -17.01 24.15
N MET A 627 7.68 -17.96 23.43
CA MET A 627 7.01 -19.21 23.05
C MET A 627 7.18 -20.36 24.06
N GLY A 628 8.02 -20.19 25.08
CA GLY A 628 8.47 -21.31 25.90
C GLY A 628 9.21 -22.36 25.07
N TYR A 629 9.85 -23.34 25.71
CA TYR A 629 10.63 -24.37 25.01
C TYR A 629 9.69 -25.40 24.33
N ALA A 630 8.95 -24.99 23.30
CA ALA A 630 8.16 -25.87 22.45
C ALA A 630 8.93 -26.09 21.13
N PRO A 631 9.82 -27.10 21.02
CA PRO A 631 10.36 -27.48 19.73
C PRO A 631 9.19 -27.88 18.81
N ILE A 632 9.31 -27.63 17.50
CA ILE A 632 8.35 -28.10 16.51
C ILE A 632 8.30 -29.64 16.61
N LEU A 633 7.31 -30.15 17.35
CA LEU A 633 7.14 -31.59 17.58
C LEU A 633 6.84 -32.26 16.25
N GLY A 634 7.65 -33.25 15.86
CA GLY A 634 7.50 -33.98 14.61
C GLY A 634 8.74 -34.01 13.71
N PHE A 635 9.76 -33.18 13.99
CA PHE A 635 11.00 -33.20 13.22
C PHE A 635 12.23 -33.44 14.11
N GLY A 636 12.95 -34.51 13.83
CA GLY A 636 14.24 -34.81 14.45
C GLY A 636 14.53 -36.31 14.47
N THR A 637 15.83 -36.64 14.47
CA THR A 637 16.33 -38.01 14.50
C THR A 637 16.99 -38.26 15.84
N VAL A 638 16.60 -39.34 16.51
CA VAL A 638 17.23 -39.75 17.78
C VAL A 638 18.42 -40.63 17.45
N LYS A 639 19.63 -40.17 17.78
CA LYS A 639 20.86 -40.96 17.69
C LYS A 639 21.13 -41.63 19.02
N TRP A 640 21.52 -42.90 18.95
CA TRP A 640 21.86 -43.71 20.11
C TRP A 640 23.36 -44.02 20.13
N GLU A 641 23.99 -43.82 21.28
CA GLU A 641 25.40 -44.10 21.48
C GLU A 641 25.59 -45.28 22.45
N GLN A 642 26.14 -46.39 21.94
CA GLN A 642 26.29 -47.64 22.72
C GLN A 642 27.27 -47.48 23.90
N SER A 643 28.27 -46.61 23.77
CA SER A 643 29.29 -46.30 24.79
C SER A 643 28.72 -45.63 26.04
N LYS A 644 27.54 -44.99 25.94
CA LYS A 644 26.88 -44.28 27.05
C LYS A 644 25.62 -45.01 27.55
N CYS A 645 25.13 -46.01 26.81
CA CYS A 645 23.86 -46.66 27.11
C CYS A 645 23.96 -47.66 28.26
N LEU A 646 23.19 -47.45 29.32
CA LEU A 646 23.11 -48.37 30.46
C LEU A 646 22.27 -49.63 30.20
N GLY A 647 21.52 -49.72 29.10
CA GLY A 647 20.62 -50.85 28.83
C GLY A 647 19.51 -51.01 29.88
N CYS A 648 19.07 -49.90 30.48
CA CYS A 648 18.13 -49.86 31.60
C CYS A 648 16.64 -49.82 31.20
N LYS A 649 16.35 -49.86 29.89
CA LYS A 649 14.99 -49.69 29.29
C LYS A 649 14.26 -48.39 29.62
N SER A 650 14.87 -47.43 30.31
CA SER A 650 14.20 -46.18 30.70
C SER A 650 13.69 -45.36 29.51
N CYS A 651 14.40 -45.39 28.36
CA CYS A 651 14.00 -44.68 27.16
C CYS A 651 12.78 -45.29 26.45
N GLU A 652 12.67 -46.62 26.46
CA GLU A 652 11.51 -47.37 25.95
C GLU A 652 10.28 -47.08 26.82
N ILE A 653 10.40 -47.24 28.14
CA ILE A 653 9.30 -46.98 29.11
C ILE A 653 8.84 -45.50 29.08
N ALA A 654 9.76 -44.58 28.82
CA ALA A 654 9.47 -43.15 28.80
C ALA A 654 8.92 -42.64 27.46
N CYS A 655 8.94 -43.46 26.42
CA CYS A 655 8.50 -43.04 25.09
C CYS A 655 6.96 -43.05 25.02
N PRO A 656 6.30 -41.89 24.87
CA PRO A 656 4.83 -41.86 24.86
C PRO A 656 4.21 -42.52 23.62
N GLU A 657 4.98 -42.68 22.55
CA GLU A 657 4.54 -43.25 21.26
C GLU A 657 5.14 -44.66 21.04
N ASP A 658 5.77 -45.26 22.05
CA ASP A 658 6.44 -46.57 21.98
C ASP A 658 7.44 -46.72 20.81
N ALA A 659 8.01 -45.59 20.37
CA ALA A 659 8.90 -45.50 19.22
C ALA A 659 10.33 -46.03 19.47
N ILE A 660 10.65 -46.49 20.68
CA ILE A 660 12.00 -46.93 21.05
C ILE A 660 11.90 -48.33 21.61
N THR A 661 12.68 -49.27 21.09
CA THR A 661 12.71 -50.65 21.56
C THR A 661 14.14 -51.04 21.91
N LEU A 662 14.37 -51.55 23.12
CA LEU A 662 15.65 -52.15 23.48
C LEU A 662 15.67 -53.62 23.07
N LYS A 663 16.38 -53.95 21.99
CA LYS A 663 16.58 -55.34 21.61
C LYS A 663 17.66 -56.01 22.46
N PRO A 664 17.49 -57.27 22.87
CA PRO A 664 18.45 -58.01 23.69
C PRO A 664 19.63 -58.52 22.84
N VAL A 665 20.28 -57.62 22.09
CA VAL A 665 21.41 -57.90 21.20
C VAL A 665 22.63 -57.17 21.71
N ILE A 666 23.72 -57.92 21.88
CA ILE A 666 25.04 -57.40 22.22
C ILE A 666 25.87 -57.29 20.94
N ASP A 667 26.24 -56.06 20.59
CA ASP A 667 27.22 -55.80 19.55
C ASP A 667 28.64 -55.98 20.11
N VAL A 668 29.15 -57.21 20.10
CA VAL A 668 30.49 -57.55 20.59
C VAL A 668 31.62 -56.94 19.73
N PRO A 669 31.51 -56.86 18.39
CA PRO A 669 32.53 -56.20 17.56
C PRO A 669 32.85 -54.77 17.99
N SER A 670 31.83 -53.98 18.33
CA SER A 670 32.00 -52.59 18.77
C SER A 670 32.79 -52.46 20.08
N PHE A 671 32.85 -53.53 20.88
CA PHE A 671 33.62 -53.53 22.12
C PHE A 671 35.09 -53.31 21.86
N PHE A 672 35.64 -53.61 20.68
CA PHE A 672 37.05 -53.40 20.31
C PHE A 672 37.32 -52.04 19.69
N GLU A 673 36.27 -51.25 19.44
CA GLU A 673 36.36 -49.95 18.75
C GLU A 673 36.32 -48.77 19.72
N PHE A 674 35.86 -48.98 20.96
CA PHE A 674 35.89 -47.96 22.01
C PHE A 674 37.33 -47.56 22.43
N SER A 675 37.60 -46.28 22.64
CA SER A 675 38.85 -45.82 23.25
C SER A 675 38.90 -46.19 24.74
N ASP A 676 40.10 -46.25 25.34
CA ASP A 676 40.24 -46.54 26.77
C ASP A 676 39.56 -45.48 27.65
N GLU A 677 39.56 -44.21 27.21
CA GLU A 677 38.83 -43.10 27.84
C GLU A 677 37.30 -43.31 27.81
N ALA A 678 36.74 -43.83 26.71
CA ALA A 678 35.31 -44.13 26.61
C ALA A 678 34.91 -45.30 27.52
N LEU A 679 35.82 -46.26 27.75
CA LEU A 679 35.59 -47.37 28.68
C LEU A 679 35.58 -46.93 30.15
N GLU A 680 36.27 -45.85 30.49
CA GLU A 680 36.28 -45.28 31.85
C GLU A 680 34.99 -44.52 32.19
N LYS A 681 34.29 -44.00 31.16
CA LYS A 681 32.98 -43.35 31.31
C LYS A 681 31.83 -44.33 31.51
N LEU A 682 32.03 -45.63 31.22
CA LEU A 682 31.04 -46.67 31.45
C LEU A 682 30.92 -47.03 32.94
N PRO A 683 29.77 -47.59 33.39
CA PRO A 683 29.67 -48.17 34.72
C PRO A 683 30.78 -49.21 34.97
N VAL A 684 31.38 -49.16 36.17
CA VAL A 684 32.58 -49.94 36.56
C VAL A 684 32.50 -51.40 36.13
N ASN A 685 31.37 -52.06 36.36
CA ASN A 685 31.18 -53.48 36.04
C ASN A 685 31.20 -53.76 34.52
N ARG A 686 30.70 -52.82 33.71
CA ARG A 686 30.61 -52.96 32.25
C ARG A 686 31.93 -52.62 31.57
N GLY A 687 32.62 -51.59 32.04
CA GLY A 687 34.01 -51.31 31.61
C GLY A 687 34.93 -52.49 31.91
N LEU A 688 34.83 -53.09 33.11
CA LEU A 688 35.58 -54.29 33.47
C LEU A 688 35.23 -55.49 32.59
N PHE A 689 33.94 -55.71 32.31
CA PHE A 689 33.49 -56.77 31.40
C PHE A 689 34.06 -56.60 29.98
N TYR A 690 34.01 -55.39 29.41
CA TYR A 690 34.54 -55.14 28.06
C TYR A 690 36.06 -55.31 28.01
N ARG A 691 36.80 -54.83 29.03
CA ARG A 691 38.25 -55.05 29.16
C ARG A 691 38.59 -56.54 29.30
N THR A 692 37.78 -57.29 30.04
CA THR A 692 37.96 -58.74 30.21
C THR A 692 37.70 -59.49 28.91
N VAL A 693 36.63 -59.14 28.18
CA VAL A 693 36.34 -59.73 26.86
C VAL A 693 37.44 -59.39 25.85
N ARG A 694 37.94 -58.14 25.83
CA ARG A 694 39.11 -57.75 25.02
C ARG A 694 40.35 -58.57 25.36
N GLY A 695 40.63 -58.78 26.64
CA GLY A 695 41.81 -59.51 27.12
C GLY A 695 41.74 -61.03 26.91
N LEU A 696 40.54 -61.60 26.87
CA LEU A 696 40.32 -63.03 26.63
C LEU A 696 40.21 -63.38 25.14
N ALA A 697 39.95 -62.41 24.26
CA ALA A 697 39.73 -62.66 22.84
C ALA A 697 41.02 -63.04 22.12
N SER A 698 41.05 -64.24 21.55
CA SER A 698 42.14 -64.70 20.67
C SER A 698 42.01 -64.19 19.22
N GLN A 699 40.81 -63.79 18.80
CA GLN A 699 40.48 -63.16 17.51
C GLN A 699 39.36 -62.13 17.69
N LYS A 700 39.33 -61.06 16.87
CA LYS A 700 38.27 -60.04 16.92
C LYS A 700 36.93 -60.67 16.49
N PRO A 701 35.89 -60.68 17.34
CA PRO A 701 34.57 -61.17 16.96
C PRO A 701 33.96 -60.29 15.88
N THR A 702 33.25 -60.92 14.92
CA THR A 702 32.57 -60.24 13.81
C THR A 702 31.05 -60.28 13.91
N GLU A 703 30.49 -61.14 14.77
CA GLU A 703 29.05 -61.35 14.88
C GLU A 703 28.45 -60.73 16.15
N LYS A 704 27.20 -60.29 16.05
CA LYS A 704 26.40 -59.81 17.18
C LYS A 704 25.80 -60.99 17.92
N VAL A 705 25.74 -60.91 19.25
CA VAL A 705 25.23 -61.98 20.11
C VAL A 705 23.81 -61.64 20.56
N VAL A 706 22.84 -62.49 20.23
CA VAL A 706 21.45 -62.36 20.69
C VAL A 706 21.31 -63.08 22.03
N LEU A 707 20.73 -62.42 23.04
CA LEU A 707 20.47 -63.00 24.35
C LEU A 707 19.07 -63.65 24.36
N ASN A 708 18.96 -64.80 25.04
CA ASN A 708 17.72 -65.56 25.13
C ASN A 708 16.63 -64.91 26.01
N GLU A 709 17.00 -63.95 26.86
CA GLU A 709 16.10 -63.23 27.78
C GLU A 709 16.51 -61.76 27.89
N ASP A 710 15.53 -60.90 28.17
CA ASP A 710 15.76 -59.48 28.47
C ASP A 710 16.56 -59.33 29.77
N LYS A 711 17.87 -59.08 29.64
CA LYS A 711 18.75 -58.84 30.78
C LYS A 711 19.07 -57.34 30.90
N PRO A 712 18.61 -56.67 31.98
CA PRO A 712 18.94 -55.26 32.22
C PRO A 712 20.46 -55.08 32.25
N GLY A 713 20.96 -54.11 31.48
CA GLY A 713 22.41 -53.84 31.37
C GLY A 713 23.03 -54.11 30.01
N PHE A 714 22.36 -54.87 29.14
CA PHE A 714 22.84 -55.20 27.78
C PHE A 714 21.70 -55.12 26.76
N GLY A 715 21.96 -54.47 25.62
CA GLY A 715 21.00 -54.37 24.53
C GLY A 715 21.36 -53.27 23.53
N THR A 716 20.74 -53.34 22.36
CA THR A 716 20.84 -52.35 21.29
C THR A 716 19.54 -51.57 21.24
N VAL A 717 19.60 -50.24 21.31
CA VAL A 717 18.39 -49.41 21.19
C VAL A 717 18.11 -49.20 19.71
N GLU A 718 16.92 -49.58 19.27
CA GLU A 718 16.40 -49.24 17.96
C GLU A 718 15.28 -48.21 18.10
N VAL A 719 15.29 -47.23 17.20
CA VAL A 719 14.28 -46.17 17.16
C VAL A 719 13.45 -46.35 15.91
N ASP A 720 12.15 -46.56 16.07
CA ASP A 720 11.18 -46.52 15.00
C ASP A 720 10.89 -45.06 14.66
N LEU A 721 11.49 -44.60 13.57
CA LEU A 721 11.32 -43.24 13.12
C LEU A 721 9.89 -42.92 12.76
N TRP A 722 9.01 -43.88 12.41
CA TRP A 722 7.60 -43.64 12.04
C TRP A 722 6.75 -43.19 13.24
N LEU A 723 6.99 -43.79 14.40
CA LEU A 723 6.29 -43.48 15.65
C LEU A 723 6.92 -42.31 16.40
N CYS A 724 8.22 -42.08 16.23
CA CYS A 724 8.93 -41.05 16.97
C CYS A 724 8.45 -39.64 16.59
N VAL A 725 7.83 -38.91 17.52
CA VAL A 725 7.42 -37.50 17.35
C VAL A 725 8.50 -36.49 17.81
N ALA A 726 9.74 -36.95 18.01
CA ALA A 726 10.87 -36.13 18.46
C ALA A 726 10.60 -35.31 19.74
N CYS A 727 9.78 -35.84 20.68
CA CYS A 727 9.36 -35.13 21.90
C CYS A 727 10.46 -34.90 22.95
N ARG A 728 11.67 -35.43 22.73
CA ARG A 728 12.84 -35.37 23.63
C ARG A 728 12.65 -36.03 25.00
N THR A 729 11.51 -36.67 25.28
CA THR A 729 11.25 -37.34 26.57
C THR A 729 12.24 -38.47 26.85
N CYS A 730 12.59 -39.25 25.83
CA CYS A 730 13.57 -40.34 25.92
C CYS A 730 14.99 -39.84 26.24
N VAL A 731 15.38 -38.68 25.68
CA VAL A 731 16.67 -38.01 25.96
C VAL A 731 16.68 -37.50 27.40
N ARG A 732 15.63 -36.78 27.83
CA ARG A 732 15.53 -36.23 29.20
C ARG A 732 15.54 -37.28 30.30
N ARG A 733 14.99 -38.47 30.03
CA ARG A 733 14.90 -39.56 31.01
C ARG A 733 16.00 -40.61 30.85
N CYS A 734 16.99 -40.40 29.98
CA CYS A 734 18.10 -41.32 29.81
C CYS A 734 19.12 -41.15 30.95
N PRO A 735 19.30 -42.14 31.85
CA PRO A 735 20.20 -42.02 33.00
C PRO A 735 21.67 -42.31 32.65
N GLY A 736 22.07 -42.20 31.38
CA GLY A 736 23.44 -42.46 30.94
C GLY A 736 24.45 -41.45 31.50
N PRO A 737 25.77 -41.71 31.37
CA PRO A 737 26.82 -40.77 31.79
C PRO A 737 26.73 -39.43 31.06
N ASP A 738 27.11 -38.34 31.72
CA ASP A 738 27.09 -36.95 31.21
C ASP A 738 25.68 -36.52 30.68
N ASP A 739 25.48 -36.45 29.37
CA ASP A 739 24.25 -35.98 28.69
C ASP A 739 23.25 -37.11 28.32
N GLY A 740 23.50 -38.34 28.79
CA GLY A 740 22.72 -39.52 28.43
C GLY A 740 23.18 -40.20 27.13
N ALA A 741 22.54 -41.32 26.78
CA ALA A 741 22.93 -42.17 25.65
C ALA A 741 22.12 -41.92 24.37
N LEU A 742 21.18 -40.98 24.42
CA LEU A 742 20.31 -40.63 23.30
C LEU A 742 20.45 -39.12 23.07
N GLU A 743 20.73 -38.74 21.82
CA GLU A 743 20.80 -37.35 21.41
C GLU A 743 19.73 -37.09 20.33
N LEU A 744 19.02 -35.97 20.44
CA LEU A 744 18.03 -35.56 19.43
C LEU A 744 18.67 -34.54 18.50
N GLU A 745 18.92 -34.95 17.26
CA GLU A 745 19.32 -34.02 16.20
C GLU A 745 18.07 -33.44 15.54
N LEU A 746 18.01 -32.11 15.40
CA LEU A 746 16.94 -31.40 14.69
C LEU A 746 17.18 -31.43 13.16
N LYS A 747 17.47 -32.62 12.64
CA LYS A 747 17.64 -32.90 11.22
C LYS A 747 16.62 -33.93 10.80
N TRP A 748 16.02 -33.75 9.63
CA TRP A 748 15.01 -34.65 9.12
C TRP A 748 15.44 -35.31 7.82
N SER A 749 15.47 -36.65 7.79
CA SER A 749 15.93 -37.41 6.63
C SER A 749 14.79 -37.69 5.65
N LEU A 750 14.71 -36.87 4.59
CA LEU A 750 13.76 -37.06 3.49
C LEU A 750 13.96 -38.38 2.73
N PRO A 751 15.19 -38.88 2.49
CA PRO A 751 15.42 -40.16 1.81
C PRO A 751 14.75 -41.37 2.50
N GLU A 752 14.85 -41.48 3.83
CA GLU A 752 14.26 -42.60 4.56
C GLU A 752 12.74 -42.56 4.56
N VAL A 753 12.16 -41.36 4.68
CA VAL A 753 10.71 -41.13 4.57
C VAL A 753 10.18 -41.64 3.23
N VAL A 754 10.83 -41.26 2.13
CA VAL A 754 10.38 -41.65 0.78
C VAL A 754 10.60 -43.16 0.52
N LYS A 755 11.67 -43.75 1.03
CA LYS A 755 11.91 -45.21 0.95
C LYS A 755 10.81 -46.01 1.64
N GLN A 756 10.34 -45.56 2.80
CA GLN A 756 9.26 -46.26 3.52
C GLN A 756 7.87 -46.03 2.91
N ILE A 757 7.62 -44.88 2.27
CA ILE A 757 6.40 -44.65 1.46
C ILE A 757 6.33 -45.67 0.29
N LYS A 758 7.46 -45.93 -0.38
CA LYS A 758 7.55 -46.94 -1.45
C LYS A 758 7.36 -48.38 -0.94
N ALA A 759 7.59 -48.64 0.35
CA ALA A 759 7.41 -49.96 0.96
C ALA A 759 5.93 -50.33 1.23
N GLY A 760 4.97 -49.45 0.92
CA GLY A 760 3.55 -49.81 0.81
C GLY A 760 2.80 -49.92 2.14
N VAL A 761 3.13 -49.09 3.13
CA VAL A 761 2.31 -48.93 4.34
C VAL A 761 1.53 -47.62 4.23
N LEU A 762 0.47 -47.64 3.42
CA LEU A 762 -0.61 -46.65 3.39
C LEU A 762 -1.96 -47.35 3.33
#